data_AF-A0A523WHK2-F1
#
_entry.id   AF-A0A523WHK2-F1
#
_cell.length_a   1.000
_cell.length_b   1.000
_cell.length_c   1.000
_cell.angle_alpha   90.00
_cell.angle_beta   90.00
_cell.angle_gamma   90.00
#
_symmetry.space_group_name_H-M   'P 1'
#
loop_
_entity.id
_entity.type
_entity.pdbx_description
1 polymer ?
#
loop_
_entity_poly.entity_id
_entity_poly.type
_entity_poly.pdbx_seq_one_letter_code
_entity_poly.pdbx_strand_id
1 'polypeptide(L)'
;MRRFSMKKIIGLLLVFFLLISPSLAKDKKVEFDAQAAWSYIKDLAADFMQGRKSGQPGGVMGEEYIASKFKEWGLEPAGDNGTYFQNFTIEHRNIGEGVAFEIITDKARRDFYYGEDWRVQRYSGSGHFTAEIVFVGYGIHAPKEEYDEYAGVDVKGKVVLFATSVPQRLQKKLGDAVKMDKRVEAAQRLGARGILVFRPSTSTQSRYFRMSVDKKLYKPDFVMLSVEGKVTDFIFKDLKTDLRSVFRKMSKTSKPVSFETGEKIFVSVDAIFDEKRAARNVLAKISGTDKKLKDEYIIIGAHMDHLGIGPMGDVYNGANDNASGSAVVMELARIMKLNRAKPERTVIFATWAGEEQGLLGSRYYADHPTHPIEKAVANINLDMVGFGSGKLNFGGIYYAPHVWKVIKENLPKEMLDFVKPGRGGPGGSDHTPFLGKGVPAFFGITVDSFLKYHRPGDDSDLIQPELLKKTGDFVHAAVKLLASDPQNFIQPRRQENYYLKYQNLVNYKLSPINNVIANHGDTKDSHVDLQLSVVEEKESLSGDELRIDIINNLFDVQEKIKKTKGLSLYSSSSSLAMGSRLGKTTVITGLKGLNAFRDDMRWAQVLAKQGLYFVVAEDPGFLFDEKGLNEEGKKIVKAVNTSGLLLCVKGANASQSKALLEGSKKPLVFFEKDLPDKDVLDLIKKKESAIGLILTVDADPAAYFKKMDKVKKAIGTQYLMMVNEQCLWGNSGKNQMLNVISEIIKAEYERSDLSNIFSSTFLRVLNKARGDGSQQMMRFRPF
;
A
#
# COMPACT_ATOMS: atom_id res chain seq x y z
N MET A 1 -28.40 28.30 -92.33
CA MET A 1 -28.25 27.41 -91.15
C MET A 1 -26.84 27.50 -90.59
N ARG A 2 -26.64 27.53 -89.27
CA ARG A 2 -25.37 27.18 -88.60
C ARG A 2 -25.68 26.37 -87.34
N ARG A 3 -25.18 25.13 -87.26
CA ARG A 3 -25.42 24.22 -86.12
C ARG A 3 -24.60 24.70 -84.91
N PHE A 4 -25.27 25.21 -83.87
CA PHE A 4 -24.65 25.29 -82.55
C PHE A 4 -24.44 23.87 -82.01
N SER A 5 -23.22 23.57 -81.56
CA SER A 5 -22.87 22.22 -81.13
C SER A 5 -23.44 21.90 -79.74
N MET A 6 -24.33 20.91 -79.68
CA MET A 6 -24.93 20.41 -78.42
C MET A 6 -23.88 20.07 -77.35
N LYS A 7 -22.65 19.71 -77.75
CA LYS A 7 -21.54 19.42 -76.83
C LYS A 7 -21.21 20.60 -75.89
N LYS A 8 -21.43 21.86 -76.29
CA LYS A 8 -21.21 23.02 -75.41
C LYS A 8 -22.31 23.20 -74.35
N ILE A 9 -23.56 22.85 -74.65
CA ILE A 9 -24.68 22.97 -73.70
C ILE A 9 -24.62 21.84 -72.66
N ILE A 10 -24.33 20.61 -73.11
CA ILE A 10 -24.13 19.45 -72.23
C ILE A 10 -22.92 19.68 -71.30
N GLY A 11 -21.83 20.23 -71.82
CA GLY A 11 -20.66 20.59 -71.01
C GLY A 11 -20.96 21.61 -69.91
N LEU A 12 -21.77 22.64 -70.20
CA LEU A 12 -22.14 23.64 -69.19
C LEU A 12 -23.03 23.05 -68.08
N LEU A 13 -23.98 22.18 -68.43
CA LEU A 13 -24.86 21.52 -67.47
C LEU A 13 -24.11 20.51 -66.57
N LEU A 14 -23.13 19.79 -67.10
CA LEU A 14 -22.25 18.92 -66.29
C LEU A 14 -21.39 19.71 -65.30
N VAL A 15 -20.87 20.88 -65.69
CA VAL A 15 -20.14 21.76 -64.76
C VAL A 15 -21.09 22.31 -63.69
N PHE A 16 -22.34 22.63 -64.02
CA PHE A 16 -23.30 23.11 -63.02
C PHE A 16 -23.71 22.00 -62.03
N PHE A 17 -23.87 20.76 -62.49
CA PHE A 17 -24.13 19.61 -61.59
C PHE A 17 -22.92 19.25 -60.71
N LEU A 18 -21.69 19.46 -61.19
CA LEU A 18 -20.46 19.31 -60.39
C LEU A 18 -20.22 20.46 -59.39
N LEU A 19 -20.93 21.58 -59.52
CA LEU A 19 -20.90 22.69 -58.57
C LEU A 19 -21.96 22.57 -57.46
N ILE A 20 -22.93 21.66 -57.60
CA ILE A 20 -23.72 21.17 -56.46
C ILE A 20 -22.87 20.14 -55.70
N SER A 21 -21.76 20.61 -55.13
CA SER A 21 -21.14 19.93 -54.00
C SER A 21 -22.23 19.71 -52.94
N PRO A 22 -22.43 18.49 -52.42
CA PRO A 22 -23.20 18.37 -51.19
C PRO A 22 -22.48 19.22 -50.15
N SER A 23 -23.15 20.28 -49.68
CA SER A 23 -22.71 21.03 -48.51
C SER A 23 -22.38 20.00 -47.44
N LEU A 24 -21.13 19.97 -46.96
CA LEU A 24 -20.74 18.97 -45.97
C LEU A 24 -21.60 19.21 -44.73
N ALA A 25 -22.64 18.39 -44.59
CA ALA A 25 -23.28 18.13 -43.32
C ALA A 25 -22.14 17.70 -42.40
N LYS A 26 -21.71 18.62 -41.53
CA LYS A 26 -20.71 18.32 -40.52
C LYS A 26 -21.31 17.21 -39.68
N ASP A 27 -20.80 15.98 -39.83
CA ASP A 27 -21.25 14.79 -39.10
C ASP A 27 -21.51 15.21 -37.65
N LYS A 28 -22.79 15.24 -37.24
CA LYS A 28 -23.18 15.81 -35.96
C LYS A 28 -22.53 14.95 -34.89
N LYS A 29 -21.56 15.51 -34.18
CA LYS A 29 -20.78 14.77 -33.20
C LYS A 29 -21.71 14.18 -32.15
N VAL A 30 -21.47 12.91 -31.83
CA VAL A 30 -22.16 12.23 -30.74
C VAL A 30 -21.59 12.79 -29.45
N GLU A 31 -22.40 13.54 -28.71
CA GLU A 31 -22.06 14.02 -27.36
C GLU A 31 -22.23 12.88 -26.34
N PHE A 32 -21.70 13.06 -25.13
CA PHE A 32 -21.90 12.08 -24.05
C PHE A 32 -23.39 11.98 -23.70
N ASP A 33 -23.96 10.79 -23.85
CA ASP A 33 -25.37 10.53 -23.59
C ASP A 33 -25.56 10.02 -22.15
N ALA A 34 -26.11 10.91 -21.32
CA ALA A 34 -26.44 10.65 -19.93
C ALA A 34 -27.43 9.48 -19.74
N GLN A 35 -28.35 9.28 -20.69
CA GLN A 35 -29.37 8.24 -20.61
C GLN A 35 -28.81 6.89 -21.10
N ALA A 36 -27.91 6.90 -22.09
CA ALA A 36 -27.16 5.70 -22.46
C ALA A 36 -26.28 5.21 -21.31
N ALA A 37 -25.53 6.12 -20.67
CA ALA A 37 -24.75 5.81 -19.47
C ALA A 37 -25.63 5.27 -18.32
N TRP A 38 -26.77 5.93 -18.03
CA TRP A 38 -27.72 5.44 -17.01
C TRP A 38 -28.28 4.06 -17.36
N SER A 39 -28.58 3.78 -18.63
CA SER A 39 -29.05 2.46 -19.08
C SER A 39 -28.02 1.35 -18.82
N TYR A 40 -26.71 1.62 -18.98
CA TYR A 40 -25.69 0.63 -18.62
C TYR A 40 -25.65 0.37 -17.11
N ILE A 41 -25.95 1.38 -16.28
CA ILE A 41 -26.09 1.19 -14.83
C ILE A 41 -27.33 0.35 -14.52
N LYS A 42 -28.46 0.55 -15.22
CA LYS A 42 -29.66 -0.29 -15.05
C LYS A 42 -29.37 -1.76 -15.35
N ASP A 43 -28.65 -2.05 -16.43
CA ASP A 43 -28.29 -3.41 -16.80
C ASP A 43 -27.28 -4.01 -15.81
N LEU A 44 -26.22 -3.27 -15.45
CA LEU A 44 -25.16 -3.74 -14.53
C LEU A 44 -25.66 -3.93 -13.10
N ALA A 45 -26.50 -3.02 -12.60
CA ALA A 45 -26.99 -2.98 -11.21
C ALA A 45 -28.42 -3.53 -11.06
N ALA A 46 -28.85 -4.42 -11.96
CA ALA A 46 -30.05 -5.22 -11.78
C ALA A 46 -29.75 -6.48 -10.94
N ASP A 47 -30.74 -6.95 -10.18
CA ASP A 47 -30.63 -8.12 -9.30
C ASP A 47 -30.08 -9.38 -10.01
N PHE A 48 -30.40 -9.55 -11.30
CA PHE A 48 -29.93 -10.71 -12.09
C PHE A 48 -28.40 -10.69 -12.33
N MET A 49 -27.73 -9.55 -12.19
CA MET A 49 -26.26 -9.45 -12.18
C MET A 49 -25.65 -9.83 -10.82
N GLN A 50 -26.46 -10.21 -9.83
CA GLN A 50 -26.04 -10.79 -8.55
C GLN A 50 -24.97 -9.96 -7.81
N GLY A 51 -25.06 -8.63 -7.88
CA GLY A 51 -24.10 -7.70 -7.28
C GLY A 51 -22.67 -7.78 -7.81
N ARG A 52 -22.44 -8.39 -8.99
CA ARG A 52 -21.20 -8.37 -9.79
C ARG A 52 -19.88 -8.75 -9.10
N LYS A 53 -19.91 -9.41 -7.95
CA LYS A 53 -18.68 -9.74 -7.19
C LYS A 53 -17.70 -10.60 -7.99
N SER A 54 -16.44 -10.19 -8.02
CA SER A 54 -15.39 -10.88 -8.77
C SER A 54 -15.17 -12.33 -8.31
N GLY A 55 -15.00 -13.23 -9.28
CA GLY A 55 -14.92 -14.67 -9.04
C GLY A 55 -16.26 -15.34 -8.70
N GLN A 56 -17.39 -14.65 -8.90
CA GLN A 56 -18.75 -15.22 -8.80
C GLN A 56 -19.48 -15.09 -10.15
N PRO A 57 -20.57 -15.84 -10.38
CA PRO A 57 -21.34 -15.76 -11.63
C PRO A 57 -21.79 -14.34 -11.97
N GLY A 58 -22.23 -13.55 -10.98
CA GLY A 58 -22.53 -12.13 -11.15
C GLY A 58 -21.38 -11.31 -11.75
N GLY A 59 -20.16 -11.47 -11.21
CA GLY A 59 -18.97 -10.80 -11.75
C GLY A 59 -18.69 -11.21 -13.19
N VAL A 60 -18.75 -12.51 -13.48
CA VAL A 60 -18.60 -13.05 -14.84
C VAL A 60 -19.65 -12.47 -15.79
N MET A 61 -20.91 -12.35 -15.38
CA MET A 61 -21.96 -11.75 -16.22
C MET A 61 -21.72 -10.27 -16.52
N GLY A 62 -21.27 -9.48 -15.53
CA GLY A 62 -20.88 -8.09 -15.76
C GLY A 62 -19.63 -7.94 -16.63
N GLU A 63 -18.62 -8.81 -16.43
CA GLU A 63 -17.39 -8.86 -17.25
C GLU A 63 -17.75 -9.13 -18.73
N GLU A 64 -18.59 -10.13 -19.00
CA GLU A 64 -19.07 -10.46 -20.36
C GLU A 64 -19.96 -9.35 -20.94
N TYR A 65 -20.85 -8.73 -20.14
CA TYR A 65 -21.69 -7.63 -20.60
C TYR A 65 -20.86 -6.46 -21.12
N ILE A 66 -19.87 -5.99 -20.34
CA ILE A 66 -18.98 -4.88 -20.74
C ILE A 66 -18.16 -5.25 -21.98
N ALA A 67 -17.60 -6.46 -22.03
CA ALA A 67 -16.86 -6.95 -23.20
C ALA A 67 -17.75 -7.05 -24.45
N SER A 68 -19.00 -7.48 -24.30
CA SER A 68 -19.97 -7.56 -25.39
C SER A 68 -20.31 -6.19 -25.96
N LYS A 69 -20.45 -5.16 -25.11
CA LYS A 69 -20.70 -3.78 -25.52
C LYS A 69 -19.48 -3.16 -26.21
N PHE A 70 -18.27 -3.37 -25.70
CA PHE A 70 -17.06 -2.96 -26.39
C PHE A 70 -16.92 -3.59 -27.79
N LYS A 71 -17.31 -4.88 -27.92
CA LYS A 71 -17.34 -5.59 -29.20
C LYS A 71 -18.45 -5.11 -30.14
N GLU A 72 -19.65 -4.84 -29.63
CA GLU A 72 -20.81 -4.28 -30.35
C GLU A 72 -20.45 -2.94 -31.02
N TRP A 73 -19.75 -2.07 -30.28
CA TRP A 73 -19.31 -0.77 -30.79
C TRP A 73 -18.05 -0.87 -31.66
N GLY A 74 -17.43 -2.05 -31.75
CA GLY A 74 -16.26 -2.34 -32.57
C GLY A 74 -14.98 -1.69 -32.06
N LEU A 75 -14.82 -1.52 -30.75
CA LEU A 75 -13.54 -1.11 -30.15
C LEU A 75 -12.45 -2.15 -30.41
N GLU A 76 -11.19 -1.77 -30.18
CA GLU A 76 -10.09 -2.73 -30.24
C GLU A 76 -9.95 -3.43 -28.88
N PRO A 77 -9.73 -4.75 -28.83
CA PRO A 77 -9.38 -5.45 -27.59
C PRO A 77 -8.02 -4.98 -27.03
N ALA A 78 -7.92 -4.89 -25.70
CA ALA A 78 -6.70 -4.47 -25.00
C ALA A 78 -6.31 -5.39 -23.83
N GLY A 79 -6.93 -6.58 -23.74
CA GLY A 79 -6.60 -7.66 -22.80
C GLY A 79 -5.58 -8.66 -23.36
N ASP A 80 -5.50 -9.82 -22.72
CA ASP A 80 -4.55 -10.88 -23.05
C ASP A 80 -4.79 -11.43 -24.45
N ASN A 81 -3.73 -11.69 -25.21
CA ASN A 81 -3.76 -12.39 -26.51
C ASN A 81 -4.74 -11.81 -27.54
N GLY A 82 -5.06 -10.51 -27.47
CA GLY A 82 -6.03 -9.86 -28.36
C GLY A 82 -7.49 -10.09 -27.98
N THR A 83 -7.77 -10.46 -26.73
CA THR A 83 -9.13 -10.52 -26.16
C THR A 83 -9.46 -9.24 -25.38
N TYR A 84 -10.71 -9.08 -24.96
CA TYR A 84 -11.09 -8.00 -24.03
C TYR A 84 -10.72 -8.29 -22.57
N PHE A 85 -10.24 -9.49 -22.24
CA PHE A 85 -10.03 -9.90 -20.86
C PHE A 85 -8.56 -9.95 -20.50
N GLN A 86 -8.18 -9.35 -19.37
CA GLN A 86 -6.95 -9.69 -18.67
C GLN A 86 -7.28 -10.61 -17.50
N ASN A 87 -6.71 -11.81 -17.50
CA ASN A 87 -7.09 -12.91 -16.64
C ASN A 87 -6.11 -13.05 -15.47
N PHE A 88 -6.64 -13.22 -14.26
CA PHE A 88 -5.84 -13.41 -13.05
C PHE A 88 -6.58 -14.25 -12.00
N THR A 89 -5.91 -14.53 -10.88
CA THR A 89 -6.50 -15.27 -9.74
C THR A 89 -6.48 -14.45 -8.47
N ILE A 90 -7.54 -14.55 -7.67
CA ILE A 90 -7.73 -13.83 -6.40
C ILE A 90 -7.94 -14.80 -5.23
N GLU A 91 -7.54 -14.36 -4.04
CA GLU A 91 -8.05 -14.94 -2.78
C GLU A 91 -9.54 -14.58 -2.66
N HIS A 92 -10.41 -15.53 -2.99
CA HIS A 92 -11.86 -15.36 -2.92
C HIS A 92 -12.41 -15.96 -1.64
N ARG A 93 -13.34 -15.24 -1.02
CA ARG A 93 -14.12 -15.71 0.12
C ARG A 93 -15.60 -15.55 -0.20
N ASN A 94 -16.32 -16.66 -0.22
CA ASN A 94 -17.77 -16.65 -0.21
C ASN A 94 -18.33 -16.99 1.17
N ILE A 95 -19.54 -16.54 1.42
CA ILE A 95 -20.46 -17.12 2.39
C ILE A 95 -21.74 -17.36 1.59
N GLY A 96 -22.31 -18.56 1.64
CA GLY A 96 -23.58 -18.87 0.98
C GLY A 96 -24.76 -18.13 1.59
N GLU A 97 -25.89 -18.17 0.90
CA GLU A 97 -27.18 -17.69 1.41
C GLU A 97 -27.76 -18.63 2.48
N GLY A 98 -28.78 -18.17 3.20
CA GLY A 98 -29.51 -19.00 4.17
C GLY A 98 -28.70 -19.28 5.44
N VAL A 99 -27.80 -18.37 5.84
CA VAL A 99 -27.03 -18.55 7.06
C VAL A 99 -27.91 -18.45 8.32
N ALA A 100 -27.79 -19.42 9.21
CA ALA A 100 -28.55 -19.49 10.45
C ALA A 100 -27.62 -19.61 11.66
N PHE A 101 -28.02 -18.94 12.75
CA PHE A 101 -27.34 -18.96 14.03
C PHE A 101 -28.38 -18.82 15.13
N GLU A 102 -28.32 -19.75 16.08
CA GLU A 102 -29.31 -19.83 17.14
C GLU A 102 -28.65 -20.35 18.42
N ILE A 103 -29.04 -19.79 19.57
CA ILE A 103 -28.70 -20.32 20.89
C ILE A 103 -29.92 -21.04 21.46
N ILE A 104 -29.68 -22.26 21.95
CA ILE A 104 -30.66 -23.16 22.55
C ILE A 104 -30.26 -23.38 24.00
N THR A 105 -31.11 -22.96 24.93
CA THR A 105 -30.95 -23.21 26.38
C THR A 105 -32.05 -24.13 26.89
N ASP A 106 -31.90 -24.66 28.10
CA ASP A 106 -32.91 -25.48 28.79
C ASP A 106 -34.30 -24.81 28.92
N LYS A 107 -34.38 -23.48 28.73
CA LYS A 107 -35.61 -22.69 28.92
C LYS A 107 -36.07 -21.91 27.68
N ALA A 108 -35.19 -21.68 26.71
CA ALA A 108 -35.48 -20.80 25.57
C ALA A 108 -34.62 -21.12 24.35
N ARG A 109 -35.19 -20.90 23.17
CA ARG A 109 -34.54 -21.03 21.86
C ARG A 109 -34.61 -19.66 21.17
N ARG A 110 -33.51 -19.17 20.59
CA ARG A 110 -33.45 -17.81 20.01
C ARG A 110 -32.49 -17.70 18.83
N ASP A 111 -33.04 -17.27 17.69
CA ASP A 111 -32.29 -16.83 16.52
C ASP A 111 -31.61 -15.46 16.73
N PHE A 112 -30.52 -15.25 15.98
CA PHE A 112 -29.75 -14.01 15.99
C PHE A 112 -29.43 -13.55 14.55
N TYR A 113 -29.63 -12.26 14.26
CA TYR A 113 -29.54 -11.74 12.90
C TYR A 113 -28.09 -11.67 12.41
N TYR A 114 -27.82 -12.27 11.24
CA TYR A 114 -26.52 -12.18 10.62
C TYR A 114 -26.20 -10.73 10.26
N GLY A 115 -24.94 -10.35 10.45
CA GLY A 115 -24.48 -9.00 10.14
C GLY A 115 -24.74 -7.98 11.26
N GLU A 116 -25.71 -8.19 12.13
CA GLU A 116 -25.93 -7.39 13.35
C GLU A 116 -25.41 -8.06 14.62
N ASP A 117 -25.81 -9.31 14.86
CA ASP A 117 -25.60 -10.04 16.11
C ASP A 117 -24.35 -10.92 16.04
N TRP A 118 -24.05 -11.41 14.84
CA TRP A 118 -22.93 -12.31 14.57
C TRP A 118 -22.43 -12.17 13.13
N ARG A 119 -21.18 -12.57 12.87
CA ARG A 119 -20.57 -12.61 11.54
C ARG A 119 -19.59 -13.77 11.41
N VAL A 120 -19.57 -14.42 10.24
CA VAL A 120 -18.53 -15.36 9.84
C VAL A 120 -17.22 -14.59 9.63
N GLN A 121 -16.10 -15.09 10.13
CA GLN A 121 -14.77 -14.46 10.05
C GLN A 121 -13.98 -14.87 8.80
N ARG A 122 -12.87 -14.17 8.51
CA ARG A 122 -11.94 -14.57 7.44
C ARG A 122 -11.34 -15.94 7.79
N TYR A 123 -11.24 -16.82 6.80
CA TYR A 123 -10.76 -18.21 6.94
C TYR A 123 -11.61 -19.13 7.85
N SER A 124 -12.88 -18.79 8.11
CA SER A 124 -13.88 -19.80 8.51
C SER A 124 -14.10 -20.80 7.38
N GLY A 125 -14.29 -22.07 7.73
CA GLY A 125 -14.99 -23.05 6.88
C GLY A 125 -16.50 -23.05 7.10
N SER A 126 -17.15 -24.02 6.47
CA SER A 126 -18.59 -24.30 6.55
C SER A 126 -18.95 -25.18 7.76
N GLY A 127 -20.24 -25.24 8.10
CA GLY A 127 -20.79 -26.14 9.09
C GLY A 127 -22.31 -26.04 9.17
N HIS A 128 -22.98 -27.20 9.16
CA HIS A 128 -24.40 -27.35 9.46
C HIS A 128 -24.55 -28.36 10.60
N PHE A 129 -24.74 -27.89 11.84
CA PHE A 129 -24.76 -28.74 13.04
C PHE A 129 -25.39 -28.04 14.25
N THR A 130 -25.83 -28.84 15.22
CA THR A 130 -26.06 -28.41 16.61
C THR A 130 -24.95 -28.98 17.50
N ALA A 131 -24.34 -28.14 18.34
CA ALA A 131 -23.27 -28.53 19.25
C ALA A 131 -23.40 -27.83 20.60
N GLU A 132 -22.81 -28.41 21.64
CA GLU A 132 -22.66 -27.76 22.95
C GLU A 132 -21.66 -26.61 22.90
N ILE A 133 -21.85 -25.62 23.78
CA ILE A 133 -20.92 -24.50 23.95
C ILE A 133 -20.04 -24.74 25.17
N VAL A 134 -18.73 -24.45 25.03
CA VAL A 134 -17.77 -24.49 26.13
C VAL A 134 -17.12 -23.12 26.27
N PHE A 135 -17.23 -22.54 27.45
CA PHE A 135 -16.55 -21.28 27.76
C PHE A 135 -15.11 -21.57 28.19
N VAL A 136 -14.14 -20.95 27.52
CA VAL A 136 -12.70 -21.12 27.80
C VAL A 136 -11.98 -19.78 28.02
N GLY A 137 -12.68 -18.79 28.58
CA GLY A 137 -12.05 -17.54 29.02
C GLY A 137 -11.50 -16.71 27.85
N TYR A 138 -10.18 -16.74 27.68
CA TYR A 138 -9.47 -16.10 26.58
C TYR A 138 -9.10 -17.06 25.43
N GLY A 139 -9.32 -18.36 25.54
CA GLY A 139 -9.02 -19.36 24.51
C GLY A 139 -7.57 -19.82 24.46
N ILE A 140 -6.81 -19.60 25.53
CA ILE A 140 -5.36 -19.84 25.61
C ILE A 140 -5.09 -21.27 26.08
N HIS A 141 -4.25 -21.99 25.34
CA HIS A 141 -3.71 -23.29 25.72
C HIS A 141 -2.19 -23.17 25.89
N ALA A 142 -1.74 -22.94 27.13
CA ALA A 142 -0.34 -22.81 27.50
C ALA A 142 -0.02 -23.72 28.71
N PRO A 143 -0.08 -25.07 28.56
CA PRO A 143 0.06 -26.00 29.67
C PRO A 143 1.50 -26.07 30.21
N LYS A 144 2.52 -25.78 29.40
CA LYS A 144 3.93 -25.70 29.85
C LYS A 144 4.15 -24.49 30.76
N GLU A 145 3.32 -23.48 30.59
CA GLU A 145 3.32 -22.20 31.30
C GLU A 145 2.31 -22.20 32.46
N GLU A 146 1.72 -23.35 32.82
CA GLU A 146 0.67 -23.51 33.83
C GLU A 146 -0.53 -22.56 33.61
N TYR A 147 -0.95 -22.38 32.34
CA TYR A 147 -2.13 -21.61 31.98
C TYR A 147 -2.86 -22.24 30.79
N ASP A 148 -3.68 -23.24 31.07
CA ASP A 148 -4.50 -23.91 30.07
C ASP A 148 -5.99 -23.68 30.39
N GLU A 149 -6.70 -22.97 29.51
CA GLU A 149 -8.13 -22.72 29.62
C GLU A 149 -8.98 -23.87 29.05
N TYR A 150 -8.35 -24.89 28.48
CA TYR A 150 -8.99 -26.14 28.06
C TYR A 150 -8.83 -27.27 29.10
N ALA A 151 -8.03 -27.06 30.16
CA ALA A 151 -7.88 -28.05 31.22
C ALA A 151 -9.18 -28.18 32.03
N GLY A 152 -9.69 -29.41 32.16
CA GLY A 152 -10.90 -29.72 32.94
C GLY A 152 -12.24 -29.55 32.21
N VAL A 153 -12.22 -29.31 30.89
CA VAL A 153 -13.42 -29.31 30.03
C VAL A 153 -13.17 -30.18 28.79
N ASP A 154 -14.19 -30.88 28.29
CA ASP A 154 -14.11 -31.49 26.95
C ASP A 154 -14.56 -30.46 25.91
N VAL A 155 -13.80 -30.33 24.82
CA VAL A 155 -14.17 -29.47 23.68
C VAL A 155 -14.38 -30.26 22.39
N LYS A 156 -14.21 -31.59 22.41
CA LYS A 156 -14.24 -32.43 21.21
C LYS A 156 -15.64 -32.45 20.58
N GLY A 157 -15.73 -31.95 19.35
CA GLY A 157 -17.01 -31.77 18.64
C GLY A 157 -17.87 -30.60 19.15
N LYS A 158 -17.45 -29.91 20.22
CA LYS A 158 -18.15 -28.76 20.81
C LYS A 158 -17.69 -27.43 20.19
N VAL A 159 -18.43 -26.35 20.42
CA VAL A 159 -18.06 -25.00 19.97
C VAL A 159 -17.47 -24.20 21.13
N VAL A 160 -16.33 -23.56 20.88
CA VAL A 160 -15.49 -22.97 21.93
C VAL A 160 -15.66 -21.44 21.96
N LEU A 161 -16.18 -20.92 23.08
CA LEU A 161 -16.50 -19.51 23.29
C LEU A 161 -15.39 -18.81 24.08
N PHE A 162 -14.79 -17.75 23.51
CA PHE A 162 -13.74 -16.98 24.18
C PHE A 162 -13.64 -15.50 23.80
N ALA A 163 -13.07 -14.70 24.69
CA ALA A 163 -12.86 -13.28 24.50
C ALA A 163 -11.65 -12.96 23.61
N THR A 164 -11.85 -12.07 22.64
CA THR A 164 -10.80 -11.54 21.75
C THR A 164 -9.64 -10.88 22.50
N SER A 165 -9.94 -10.11 23.55
CA SER A 165 -8.98 -9.31 24.33
C SER A 165 -8.37 -10.08 25.50
N VAL A 166 -7.04 -10.20 25.54
CA VAL A 166 -6.29 -10.83 26.64
C VAL A 166 -5.70 -9.77 27.58
N PRO A 167 -5.82 -9.89 28.92
CA PRO A 167 -5.19 -8.97 29.88
C PRO A 167 -3.67 -8.86 29.70
N GLN A 168 -3.12 -7.65 29.82
CA GLN A 168 -1.69 -7.40 29.59
C GLN A 168 -0.76 -8.24 30.50
N ARG A 169 -1.20 -8.60 31.72
CA ARG A 169 -0.46 -9.51 32.62
C ARG A 169 -0.27 -10.90 31.99
N LEU A 170 -1.30 -11.44 31.34
CA LEU A 170 -1.25 -12.73 30.66
C LEU A 170 -0.50 -12.62 29.33
N GLN A 171 -0.64 -11.51 28.58
CA GLN A 171 0.21 -11.24 27.41
C GLN A 171 1.70 -11.26 27.77
N LYS A 172 2.08 -10.68 28.91
CA LYS A 172 3.47 -10.69 29.41
C LYS A 172 3.92 -12.07 29.91
N LYS A 173 3.05 -12.86 30.56
CA LYS A 173 3.41 -14.21 31.05
C LYS A 173 3.54 -15.23 29.91
N LEU A 174 2.60 -15.21 28.95
CA LEU A 174 2.36 -16.32 28.03
C LEU A 174 2.82 -16.03 26.58
N GLY A 175 3.28 -14.81 26.30
CA GLY A 175 3.91 -14.43 25.04
C GLY A 175 3.08 -14.82 23.81
N ASP A 176 3.63 -15.70 22.98
CA ASP A 176 3.02 -16.12 21.71
C ASP A 176 1.70 -16.90 21.87
N ALA A 177 1.45 -17.56 23.00
CA ALA A 177 0.22 -18.35 23.21
C ALA A 177 -1.06 -17.49 23.25
N VAL A 178 -0.94 -16.17 23.44
CA VAL A 178 -2.09 -15.24 23.43
C VAL A 178 -2.46 -14.75 22.03
N LYS A 179 -1.59 -14.99 21.02
CA LYS A 179 -1.85 -14.62 19.62
C LYS A 179 -3.09 -15.33 19.12
N MET A 180 -3.90 -14.66 18.31
CA MET A 180 -5.18 -15.23 17.84
C MET A 180 -4.96 -16.54 17.08
N ASP A 181 -3.93 -16.59 16.22
CA ASP A 181 -3.51 -17.82 15.52
C ASP A 181 -3.36 -19.01 16.47
N LYS A 182 -2.67 -18.83 17.62
CA LYS A 182 -2.43 -19.91 18.59
C LYS A 182 -3.67 -20.34 19.36
N ARG A 183 -4.67 -19.47 19.49
CA ARG A 183 -5.96 -19.79 20.11
C ARG A 183 -6.88 -20.54 19.16
N VAL A 184 -6.90 -20.15 17.88
CA VAL A 184 -7.56 -20.89 16.79
C VAL A 184 -6.92 -22.28 16.64
N GLU A 185 -5.59 -22.35 16.55
CA GLU A 185 -4.80 -23.58 16.46
C GLU A 185 -5.02 -24.51 17.67
N ALA A 186 -5.15 -23.96 18.87
CA ALA A 186 -5.48 -24.73 20.07
C ALA A 186 -6.86 -25.40 19.97
N ALA A 187 -7.92 -24.64 19.70
CA ALA A 187 -9.28 -25.19 19.54
C ALA A 187 -9.32 -26.25 18.41
N GLN A 188 -8.70 -25.96 17.27
CA GLN A 188 -8.60 -26.88 16.12
C GLN A 188 -7.82 -28.17 16.39
N ARG A 189 -6.83 -28.15 17.29
CA ARG A 189 -6.00 -29.31 17.65
C ARG A 189 -6.64 -30.15 18.76
N LEU A 190 -7.40 -29.51 19.65
CA LEU A 190 -8.16 -30.17 20.72
C LEU A 190 -9.52 -30.73 20.25
N GLY A 191 -9.85 -30.56 18.96
CA GLY A 191 -10.99 -31.21 18.31
C GLY A 191 -12.30 -30.43 18.38
N ALA A 192 -12.27 -29.13 18.68
CA ALA A 192 -13.46 -28.28 18.62
C ALA A 192 -14.04 -28.23 17.20
N ARG A 193 -15.36 -28.11 17.10
CA ARG A 193 -16.07 -27.98 15.80
C ARG A 193 -16.05 -26.56 15.25
N GLY A 194 -15.77 -25.58 16.11
CA GLY A 194 -15.63 -24.18 15.73
C GLY A 194 -15.40 -23.28 16.94
N ILE A 195 -15.33 -21.98 16.68
CA ILE A 195 -15.10 -20.94 17.71
C ILE A 195 -16.13 -19.81 17.62
N LEU A 196 -16.51 -19.32 18.80
CA LEU A 196 -17.27 -18.09 19.01
C LEU A 196 -16.35 -17.08 19.67
N VAL A 197 -16.03 -15.98 18.97
CA VAL A 197 -15.16 -14.92 19.50
C VAL A 197 -15.93 -13.63 19.76
N PHE A 198 -15.81 -13.08 20.96
CA PHE A 198 -16.56 -11.88 21.35
C PHE A 198 -15.65 -10.81 21.96
N ARG A 199 -16.18 -9.58 22.04
CA ARG A 199 -15.55 -8.47 22.77
C ARG A 199 -16.21 -8.37 24.16
N PRO A 200 -15.47 -8.54 25.28
CA PRO A 200 -16.03 -8.42 26.62
C PRO A 200 -16.27 -6.96 27.07
N SER A 201 -16.39 -6.02 26.12
CA SER A 201 -16.65 -4.61 26.37
C SER A 201 -17.25 -3.97 25.11
N THR A 202 -18.35 -3.24 25.29
CA THR A 202 -19.13 -2.53 24.26
C THR A 202 -18.53 -1.15 23.91
N SER A 203 -17.20 -1.07 23.76
CA SER A 203 -16.55 0.18 23.37
C SER A 203 -16.95 0.61 21.95
N THR A 204 -17.06 1.91 21.71
CA THR A 204 -17.61 2.51 20.48
C THR A 204 -16.73 2.34 19.22
N GLN A 205 -15.71 1.48 19.27
CA GLN A 205 -14.81 1.19 18.15
C GLN A 205 -15.39 0.13 17.22
N SER A 206 -16.04 0.60 16.14
CA SER A 206 -16.61 -0.16 15.01
C SER A 206 -17.50 -1.34 15.42
N ARG A 207 -18.78 -1.31 15.04
CA ARG A 207 -19.80 -2.31 15.43
C ARG A 207 -19.43 -3.78 15.15
N TYR A 208 -18.43 -4.04 14.32
CA TYR A 208 -17.86 -5.36 14.04
C TYR A 208 -16.34 -5.35 14.19
N PHE A 209 -15.76 -6.52 14.47
CA PHE A 209 -14.31 -6.76 14.47
C PHE A 209 -13.94 -7.78 13.38
N ARG A 210 -12.81 -7.57 12.71
CA ARG A 210 -12.21 -8.55 11.78
C ARG A 210 -11.05 -9.24 12.49
N MET A 211 -11.13 -10.56 12.57
CA MET A 211 -10.12 -11.40 13.19
C MET A 211 -8.88 -11.50 12.30
N SER A 212 -7.72 -11.10 12.82
CA SER A 212 -6.43 -11.33 12.16
C SER A 212 -6.00 -12.77 12.44
N VAL A 213 -6.05 -13.60 11.42
CA VAL A 213 -5.66 -15.02 11.43
C VAL A 213 -4.77 -15.28 10.22
N ASP A 214 -3.82 -16.19 10.32
CA ASP A 214 -3.08 -16.75 9.18
C ASP A 214 -3.97 -17.69 8.35
N LYS A 215 -3.89 -17.60 7.02
CA LYS A 215 -4.72 -18.40 6.10
C LYS A 215 -4.51 -19.91 6.22
N LYS A 216 -3.34 -20.35 6.70
CA LYS A 216 -3.05 -21.77 6.98
C LYS A 216 -3.96 -22.40 8.05
N LEU A 217 -4.72 -21.59 8.80
CA LEU A 217 -5.69 -22.04 9.79
C LEU A 217 -7.10 -22.19 9.20
N TYR A 218 -7.31 -21.95 7.90
CA TYR A 218 -8.50 -22.39 7.20
C TYR A 218 -8.63 -23.92 7.28
N LYS A 219 -9.80 -24.40 7.73
CA LYS A 219 -10.23 -25.79 7.60
C LYS A 219 -11.67 -25.77 7.07
N PRO A 220 -12.02 -26.51 6.00
CA PRO A 220 -13.34 -26.44 5.38
C PRO A 220 -14.52 -26.77 6.30
N ASP A 221 -14.28 -27.47 7.42
CA ASP A 221 -15.30 -27.97 8.35
C ASP A 221 -15.20 -27.36 9.77
N PHE A 222 -14.48 -26.24 9.91
CA PHE A 222 -14.29 -25.53 11.18
C PHE A 222 -14.82 -24.10 11.09
N VAL A 223 -15.95 -23.82 11.77
CA VAL A 223 -16.56 -22.49 11.74
C VAL A 223 -15.82 -21.51 12.65
N MET A 224 -15.56 -20.29 12.15
CA MET A 224 -14.99 -19.19 12.91
C MET A 224 -15.96 -18.02 12.90
N LEU A 225 -16.67 -17.80 14.00
CA LEU A 225 -17.74 -16.81 14.10
C LEU A 225 -17.40 -15.77 15.17
N SER A 226 -17.65 -14.49 14.86
CA SER A 226 -17.68 -13.44 15.90
C SER A 226 -19.11 -13.14 16.31
N VAL A 227 -19.32 -12.89 17.60
CA VAL A 227 -20.64 -12.57 18.17
C VAL A 227 -20.61 -11.31 19.03
N GLU A 228 -21.71 -10.55 19.00
CA GLU A 228 -21.91 -9.34 19.80
C GLU A 228 -22.50 -9.66 21.17
N GLY A 229 -22.43 -8.68 22.09
CA GLY A 229 -22.80 -8.85 23.51
C GLY A 229 -24.17 -9.51 23.73
N LYS A 230 -25.19 -9.13 22.95
CA LYS A 230 -26.56 -9.69 23.02
C LYS A 230 -26.64 -11.21 22.81
N VAL A 231 -25.68 -11.82 22.12
CA VAL A 231 -25.56 -13.28 21.98
C VAL A 231 -25.00 -13.89 23.27
N THR A 232 -23.90 -13.34 23.78
CA THR A 232 -23.25 -13.86 25.00
C THR A 232 -24.07 -13.60 26.26
N ASP A 233 -24.80 -12.50 26.32
CA ASP A 233 -25.73 -12.18 27.42
C ASP A 233 -26.90 -13.19 27.46
N PHE A 234 -27.29 -13.75 26.30
CA PHE A 234 -28.30 -14.80 26.22
C PHE A 234 -27.73 -16.18 26.61
N ILE A 235 -26.52 -16.54 26.13
CA ILE A 235 -25.80 -17.76 26.56
C ILE A 235 -25.58 -17.78 28.08
N PHE A 236 -25.36 -16.62 28.71
CA PHE A 236 -25.11 -16.52 30.15
C PHE A 236 -26.37 -16.24 30.99
N LYS A 237 -27.54 -16.08 30.37
CA LYS A 237 -28.76 -15.58 31.02
C LYS A 237 -29.24 -16.47 32.16
N ASP A 238 -29.22 -17.78 31.94
CA ASP A 238 -29.81 -18.78 32.84
C ASP A 238 -28.74 -19.57 33.62
N LEU A 239 -27.45 -19.24 33.41
CA LEU A 239 -26.31 -19.84 34.10
C LEU A 239 -26.13 -19.31 35.53
N LYS A 240 -25.46 -20.10 36.38
CA LYS A 240 -25.11 -19.72 37.76
C LYS A 240 -23.99 -18.65 37.85
N THR A 241 -23.61 -18.02 36.73
CA THR A 241 -22.57 -16.99 36.67
C THR A 241 -22.74 -16.12 35.42
N ASP A 242 -22.26 -14.89 35.48
CA ASP A 242 -22.29 -13.91 34.37
C ASP A 242 -20.86 -13.59 33.87
N LEU A 243 -20.71 -13.11 32.63
CA LEU A 243 -19.41 -12.76 32.03
C LEU A 243 -18.60 -11.76 32.87
N ARG A 244 -19.26 -10.77 33.49
CA ARG A 244 -18.60 -9.75 34.31
C ARG A 244 -18.07 -10.37 35.61
N SER A 245 -18.78 -11.32 36.21
CA SER A 245 -18.30 -12.13 37.33
C SER A 245 -17.15 -13.06 36.95
N VAL A 246 -17.23 -13.73 35.81
CA VAL A 246 -16.18 -14.63 35.30
C VAL A 246 -14.89 -13.86 35.01
N PHE A 247 -14.93 -12.80 34.21
CA PHE A 247 -13.73 -12.00 33.94
C PHE A 247 -13.22 -11.25 35.18
N ARG A 248 -14.11 -10.85 36.12
CA ARG A 248 -13.69 -10.35 37.44
C ARG A 248 -12.94 -11.40 38.26
N LYS A 249 -13.37 -12.67 38.23
CA LYS A 249 -12.67 -13.79 38.87
C LYS A 249 -11.31 -14.03 38.21
N MET A 250 -11.26 -14.19 36.88
CA MET A 250 -10.03 -14.39 36.11
C MET A 250 -9.01 -13.25 36.31
N SER A 251 -9.48 -12.00 36.27
CA SER A 251 -8.63 -10.82 36.49
C SER A 251 -8.06 -10.77 37.91
N LYS A 252 -8.87 -11.09 38.94
CA LYS A 252 -8.40 -11.16 40.34
C LYS A 252 -7.42 -12.31 40.58
N THR A 253 -7.69 -13.51 40.07
CA THR A 253 -6.87 -14.71 40.38
C THR A 253 -5.68 -14.89 39.44
N SER A 254 -5.75 -14.35 38.22
CA SER A 254 -4.83 -14.67 37.11
C SER A 254 -4.73 -16.18 36.82
N LYS A 255 -5.78 -16.95 37.12
CA LYS A 255 -5.94 -18.38 36.79
C LYS A 255 -6.97 -18.55 35.66
N PRO A 256 -6.93 -19.66 34.89
CA PRO A 256 -8.00 -20.05 33.99
C PRO A 256 -9.37 -20.10 34.70
N VAL A 257 -10.43 -19.78 33.96
CA VAL A 257 -11.81 -20.11 34.32
C VAL A 257 -12.51 -20.58 33.06
N SER A 258 -12.76 -21.88 32.99
CA SER A 258 -13.48 -22.55 31.92
C SER A 258 -14.58 -23.44 32.51
N PHE A 259 -15.61 -23.70 31.71
CA PHE A 259 -16.72 -24.60 32.04
C PHE A 259 -17.53 -24.91 30.79
N GLU A 260 -18.16 -26.07 30.77
CA GLU A 260 -19.21 -26.40 29.81
C GLU A 260 -20.47 -25.59 30.19
N THR A 261 -21.13 -24.95 29.23
CA THR A 261 -22.28 -24.09 29.56
C THR A 261 -23.59 -24.86 29.72
N GLY A 262 -23.66 -26.11 29.25
CA GLY A 262 -24.91 -26.85 29.03
C GLY A 262 -25.66 -26.37 27.78
N GLU A 263 -25.72 -25.05 27.59
CA GLU A 263 -26.31 -24.39 26.42
C GLU A 263 -25.69 -24.88 25.09
N LYS A 264 -26.51 -24.90 24.05
CA LYS A 264 -26.17 -25.38 22.71
C LYS A 264 -26.29 -24.26 21.68
N ILE A 265 -25.54 -24.40 20.60
CA ILE A 265 -25.61 -23.55 19.41
C ILE A 265 -26.03 -24.41 18.21
N PHE A 266 -26.97 -23.92 17.42
CA PHE A 266 -27.17 -24.38 16.05
C PHE A 266 -26.51 -23.39 15.09
N VAL A 267 -25.71 -23.91 14.15
CA VAL A 267 -25.05 -23.16 13.08
C VAL A 267 -25.42 -23.79 11.75
N SER A 268 -25.86 -22.96 10.80
CA SER A 268 -25.86 -23.27 9.39
C SER A 268 -25.07 -22.19 8.65
N VAL A 269 -23.88 -22.52 8.18
CA VAL A 269 -23.00 -21.63 7.42
C VAL A 269 -22.38 -22.44 6.29
N ASP A 270 -22.61 -22.03 5.05
CA ASP A 270 -21.66 -22.34 3.97
C ASP A 270 -20.65 -21.18 3.86
N ALA A 271 -19.36 -21.46 3.97
CA ALA A 271 -18.30 -20.47 3.84
C ALA A 271 -17.06 -21.10 3.18
N ILE A 272 -16.83 -20.70 1.94
CA ILE A 272 -15.76 -21.22 1.08
C ILE A 272 -14.64 -20.19 1.00
N PHE A 273 -13.41 -20.64 1.28
CA PHE A 273 -12.19 -19.93 0.93
C PHE A 273 -11.48 -20.64 -0.23
N ASP A 274 -11.24 -19.89 -1.30
CA ASP A 274 -10.56 -20.32 -2.52
C ASP A 274 -9.35 -19.41 -2.75
N GLU A 275 -8.14 -19.98 -2.70
CA GLU A 275 -6.90 -19.19 -2.83
C GLU A 275 -6.64 -18.68 -4.26
N LYS A 276 -7.29 -19.27 -5.27
CA LYS A 276 -6.92 -19.10 -6.69
C LYS A 276 -8.15 -18.99 -7.60
N ARG A 277 -9.21 -18.35 -7.13
CA ARG A 277 -10.42 -18.10 -7.92
C ARG A 277 -10.11 -17.20 -9.10
N ALA A 278 -10.56 -17.56 -10.30
CA ALA A 278 -10.38 -16.72 -11.48
C ALA A 278 -11.18 -15.39 -11.38
N ALA A 279 -10.61 -14.30 -11.92
CA ALA A 279 -11.25 -13.00 -12.10
C ALA A 279 -10.65 -12.30 -13.33
N ARG A 280 -11.36 -11.34 -13.95
CA ARG A 280 -10.93 -10.71 -15.21
C ARG A 280 -11.15 -9.20 -15.22
N ASN A 281 -10.11 -8.43 -15.55
CA ASN A 281 -10.27 -7.03 -15.92
C ASN A 281 -10.80 -6.97 -17.36
N VAL A 282 -11.72 -6.05 -17.68
CA VAL A 282 -12.20 -5.84 -19.05
C VAL A 282 -11.52 -4.61 -19.65
N LEU A 283 -10.82 -4.80 -20.78
CA LEU A 283 -9.90 -3.85 -21.37
C LEU A 283 -10.18 -3.70 -22.87
N ALA A 284 -10.51 -2.48 -23.29
CA ALA A 284 -10.64 -2.07 -24.69
C ALA A 284 -9.82 -0.82 -24.99
N LYS A 285 -9.58 -0.51 -26.26
CA LYS A 285 -8.85 0.69 -26.68
C LYS A 285 -9.32 1.29 -27.99
N ILE A 286 -8.83 2.50 -28.23
CA ILE A 286 -8.70 3.13 -29.55
C ILE A 286 -7.20 3.42 -29.71
N SER A 287 -6.53 2.78 -30.66
CA SER A 287 -5.09 2.97 -30.84
C SER A 287 -4.76 4.34 -31.44
N GLY A 288 -3.65 4.93 -30.96
CA GLY A 288 -3.20 6.24 -31.38
C GLY A 288 -2.68 6.28 -32.82
N THR A 289 -2.79 7.45 -33.46
CA THR A 289 -2.48 7.62 -34.89
C THR A 289 -1.17 8.36 -35.19
N ASP A 290 -0.53 9.01 -34.22
CA ASP A 290 0.77 9.67 -34.47
C ASP A 290 1.94 8.67 -34.46
N LYS A 291 2.96 8.91 -35.28
CA LYS A 291 4.12 8.02 -35.44
C LYS A 291 5.02 7.93 -34.20
N LYS A 292 4.96 8.90 -33.27
CA LYS A 292 5.76 8.94 -32.03
C LYS A 292 4.89 8.68 -30.79
N LEU A 293 3.69 9.25 -30.74
CA LEU A 293 2.83 9.26 -29.56
C LEU A 293 1.90 8.04 -29.45
N LYS A 294 1.61 7.31 -30.54
CA LYS A 294 0.67 6.16 -30.51
C LYS A 294 0.98 5.09 -29.47
N ASP A 295 2.27 4.89 -29.17
CA ASP A 295 2.75 3.87 -28.24
C ASP A 295 2.78 4.37 -26.78
N GLU A 296 2.50 5.67 -26.57
CA GLU A 296 2.09 6.23 -25.27
C GLU A 296 0.56 6.10 -25.12
N TYR A 297 0.07 5.98 -23.88
CA TYR A 297 -1.36 5.77 -23.65
C TYR A 297 -1.92 6.41 -22.39
N ILE A 298 -3.22 6.65 -22.39
CA ILE A 298 -3.99 7.16 -21.25
C ILE A 298 -5.02 6.10 -20.86
N ILE A 299 -5.13 5.82 -19.55
CA ILE A 299 -6.11 4.88 -19.00
C ILE A 299 -7.29 5.68 -18.44
N ILE A 300 -8.50 5.37 -18.89
CA ILE A 300 -9.74 5.71 -18.18
C ILE A 300 -10.20 4.45 -17.46
N GLY A 301 -10.29 4.51 -16.12
CA GLY A 301 -10.54 3.36 -15.25
C GLY A 301 -11.76 3.54 -14.35
N ALA A 302 -12.37 2.44 -13.95
CA ALA A 302 -13.32 2.29 -12.84
C ALA A 302 -13.37 0.81 -12.45
N HIS A 303 -13.85 0.42 -11.27
CA HIS A 303 -14.16 -1.00 -11.04
C HIS A 303 -15.57 -1.35 -11.52
N MET A 304 -15.78 -2.62 -11.86
CA MET A 304 -17.08 -3.14 -12.29
C MET A 304 -17.73 -4.04 -11.24
N ASP A 305 -16.96 -4.58 -10.29
CA ASP A 305 -17.50 -5.42 -9.22
C ASP A 305 -18.03 -4.62 -8.04
N HIS A 306 -18.93 -5.26 -7.29
CA HIS A 306 -19.40 -4.83 -5.96
C HIS A 306 -19.53 -6.06 -5.05
N LEU A 307 -20.25 -5.95 -3.93
CA LEU A 307 -20.25 -6.94 -2.84
C LEU A 307 -20.98 -8.27 -3.11
N GLY A 308 -21.72 -8.41 -4.21
CA GLY A 308 -22.38 -9.67 -4.59
C GLY A 308 -23.74 -9.90 -3.92
N ILE A 309 -24.11 -11.16 -3.71
CA ILE A 309 -25.25 -11.54 -2.87
C ILE A 309 -24.78 -11.67 -1.41
N GLY A 310 -25.55 -11.09 -0.49
CA GLY A 310 -25.33 -11.20 0.95
C GLY A 310 -25.80 -12.54 1.52
N PRO A 311 -25.29 -12.98 2.69
CA PRO A 311 -25.69 -14.27 3.29
C PRO A 311 -27.17 -14.38 3.70
N MET A 312 -27.91 -13.27 3.69
CA MET A 312 -29.35 -13.20 3.93
C MET A 312 -30.19 -13.20 2.64
N GLY A 313 -29.56 -13.30 1.46
CA GLY A 313 -30.22 -13.23 0.15
C GLY A 313 -30.29 -11.82 -0.47
N ASP A 314 -29.96 -10.76 0.29
CA ASP A 314 -29.95 -9.40 -0.24
C ASP A 314 -28.91 -9.22 -1.36
N VAL A 315 -29.31 -8.71 -2.53
CA VAL A 315 -28.37 -8.35 -3.60
C VAL A 315 -27.78 -6.97 -3.33
N TYR A 316 -26.46 -6.86 -3.41
CA TYR A 316 -25.76 -5.58 -3.33
C TYR A 316 -25.54 -5.06 -4.76
N ASN A 317 -26.51 -4.29 -5.25
CA ASN A 317 -26.57 -3.90 -6.66
C ASN A 317 -25.47 -2.92 -7.09
N GLY A 318 -25.00 -2.02 -6.22
CA GLY A 318 -23.80 -1.21 -6.51
C GLY A 318 -23.95 -0.30 -7.73
N ALA A 319 -25.08 0.41 -7.82
CA ALA A 319 -25.39 1.30 -8.92
C ALA A 319 -24.51 2.55 -8.92
N ASN A 320 -24.37 3.23 -7.79
CA ASN A 320 -23.37 4.28 -7.64
C ASN A 320 -21.98 3.64 -7.51
N ASP A 321 -21.87 2.57 -6.73
CA ASP A 321 -20.64 1.91 -6.31
C ASP A 321 -20.45 0.52 -6.95
N ASN A 322 -19.80 0.37 -8.11
CA ASN A 322 -19.27 1.39 -9.02
C ASN A 322 -19.72 1.17 -10.47
N ALA A 323 -20.97 0.70 -10.67
CA ALA A 323 -21.56 0.70 -12.00
C ALA A 323 -21.58 2.11 -12.61
N SER A 324 -21.68 3.18 -11.81
CA SER A 324 -21.62 4.57 -12.29
C SER A 324 -20.30 4.95 -12.96
N GLY A 325 -19.15 4.63 -12.35
CA GLY A 325 -17.83 4.88 -12.94
C GLY A 325 -17.63 4.02 -14.19
N SER A 326 -17.97 2.72 -14.11
CA SER A 326 -17.92 1.81 -15.26
C SER A 326 -18.78 2.29 -16.43
N ALA A 327 -19.99 2.80 -16.17
CA ALA A 327 -20.88 3.33 -17.21
C ALA A 327 -20.33 4.60 -17.88
N VAL A 328 -19.65 5.48 -17.12
CA VAL A 328 -18.93 6.63 -17.72
C VAL A 328 -17.77 6.16 -18.60
N VAL A 329 -16.99 5.17 -18.16
CA VAL A 329 -15.92 4.55 -18.99
C VAL A 329 -16.50 3.95 -20.27
N MET A 330 -17.63 3.23 -20.17
CA MET A 330 -18.32 2.63 -21.32
C MET A 330 -18.83 3.67 -22.31
N GLU A 331 -19.55 4.69 -21.84
CA GLU A 331 -20.12 5.72 -22.71
C GLU A 331 -19.03 6.55 -23.40
N LEU A 332 -17.94 6.87 -22.69
CA LEU A 332 -16.75 7.50 -23.29
C LEU A 332 -16.18 6.66 -24.44
N ALA A 333 -16.07 5.35 -24.25
CA ALA A 333 -15.58 4.42 -25.27
C ALA A 333 -16.51 4.40 -26.50
N ARG A 334 -17.83 4.34 -26.27
CA ARG A 334 -18.85 4.39 -27.33
C ARG A 334 -18.78 5.68 -28.13
N ILE A 335 -18.84 6.85 -27.49
CA ILE A 335 -18.88 8.13 -28.21
C ILE A 335 -17.57 8.42 -28.93
N MET A 336 -16.41 8.08 -28.36
CA MET A 336 -15.13 8.25 -29.05
C MET A 336 -15.06 7.36 -30.30
N LYS A 337 -15.57 6.13 -30.23
CA LYS A 337 -15.61 5.22 -31.38
C LYS A 337 -16.62 5.67 -32.46
N LEU A 338 -17.83 6.08 -32.08
CA LEU A 338 -18.86 6.60 -33.01
C LEU A 338 -18.41 7.88 -33.71
N ASN A 339 -17.74 8.79 -33.00
CA ASN A 339 -17.12 9.99 -33.58
C ASN A 339 -15.87 9.71 -34.44
N ARG A 340 -15.51 8.42 -34.65
CA ARG A 340 -14.32 7.98 -35.39
C ARG A 340 -13.03 8.64 -34.87
N ALA A 341 -12.90 8.74 -33.54
CA ALA A 341 -11.79 9.44 -32.90
C ALA A 341 -10.43 8.89 -33.36
N LYS A 342 -9.52 9.82 -33.66
CA LYS A 342 -8.11 9.56 -34.00
C LYS A 342 -7.23 10.30 -33.00
N PRO A 343 -7.10 9.79 -31.75
CA PRO A 343 -6.18 10.38 -30.78
C PRO A 343 -4.73 10.16 -31.26
N GLU A 344 -3.80 11.02 -30.85
CA GLU A 344 -2.39 10.85 -31.23
C GLU A 344 -1.74 9.74 -30.39
N ARG A 345 -2.09 9.71 -29.08
CA ARG A 345 -1.84 8.61 -28.13
C ARG A 345 -2.92 7.54 -28.17
N THR A 346 -2.59 6.33 -27.74
CA THR A 346 -3.62 5.29 -27.51
C THR A 346 -4.48 5.65 -26.28
N VAL A 347 -5.79 5.41 -26.34
CA VAL A 347 -6.68 5.54 -25.18
C VAL A 347 -7.20 4.16 -24.81
N ILE A 348 -6.98 3.76 -23.55
CA ILE A 348 -7.42 2.47 -22.98
C ILE A 348 -8.59 2.75 -22.04
N PHE A 349 -9.69 2.02 -22.26
CA PHE A 349 -10.87 1.97 -21.43
C PHE A 349 -10.78 0.68 -20.62
N ALA A 350 -10.74 0.80 -19.30
CA ALA A 350 -10.51 -0.31 -18.39
C ALA A 350 -11.61 -0.37 -17.32
N THR A 351 -12.18 -1.55 -17.11
CA THR A 351 -12.99 -1.84 -15.93
C THR A 351 -12.35 -2.94 -15.09
N TRP A 352 -12.09 -2.64 -13.82
CA TRP A 352 -11.31 -3.47 -12.91
C TRP A 352 -12.19 -4.47 -12.15
N ALA A 353 -11.62 -5.63 -11.85
CA ALA A 353 -12.23 -6.65 -11.00
C ALA A 353 -11.52 -6.76 -9.63
N GLY A 354 -12.27 -6.93 -8.56
CA GLY A 354 -11.77 -7.17 -7.21
C GLY A 354 -11.26 -5.90 -6.51
N GLU A 355 -11.84 -4.73 -6.78
CA GLU A 355 -11.55 -3.52 -5.98
C GLU A 355 -11.90 -3.78 -4.52
N GLU A 356 -13.14 -4.21 -4.30
CA GLU A 356 -13.78 -4.58 -3.03
C GLU A 356 -12.97 -5.58 -2.19
N GLN A 357 -12.22 -6.42 -2.90
CA GLN A 357 -11.39 -7.47 -2.32
C GLN A 357 -9.95 -7.00 -2.02
N GLY A 358 -9.59 -5.75 -2.37
CA GLY A 358 -8.36 -5.06 -1.97
C GLY A 358 -7.55 -4.45 -3.11
N LEU A 359 -8.19 -3.82 -4.10
CA LEU A 359 -7.61 -3.29 -5.35
C LEU A 359 -6.91 -4.39 -6.19
N LEU A 360 -7.55 -5.55 -6.35
CA LEU A 360 -6.87 -6.73 -6.88
C LEU A 360 -6.58 -6.61 -8.38
N GLY A 361 -7.57 -6.25 -9.20
CA GLY A 361 -7.45 -6.17 -10.65
C GLY A 361 -6.61 -4.99 -11.14
N SER A 362 -6.80 -3.79 -10.58
CA SER A 362 -5.95 -2.63 -10.91
C SER A 362 -4.50 -2.81 -10.47
N ARG A 363 -4.26 -3.51 -9.34
CA ARG A 363 -2.91 -3.91 -8.93
C ARG A 363 -2.34 -4.97 -9.86
N TYR A 364 -3.14 -5.96 -10.25
CA TYR A 364 -2.70 -6.96 -11.22
C TYR A 364 -2.32 -6.32 -12.56
N TYR A 365 -3.09 -5.36 -13.07
CA TYR A 365 -2.73 -4.59 -14.27
C TYR A 365 -1.49 -3.73 -14.04
N ALA A 366 -1.37 -3.02 -12.91
CA ALA A 366 -0.19 -2.21 -12.63
C ALA A 366 1.09 -3.03 -12.43
N ASP A 367 0.98 -4.31 -12.05
CA ASP A 367 2.07 -5.28 -11.94
C ASP A 367 2.33 -6.05 -13.26
N HIS A 368 1.30 -6.28 -14.06
CA HIS A 368 1.33 -7.04 -15.33
C HIS A 368 0.50 -6.29 -16.40
N PRO A 369 0.99 -5.16 -16.94
CA PRO A 369 0.19 -4.30 -17.81
C PRO A 369 0.17 -4.84 -19.26
N THR A 370 -0.94 -4.69 -19.98
CA THR A 370 -1.03 -5.17 -21.38
C THR A 370 -0.28 -4.28 -22.39
N HIS A 371 0.11 -3.08 -21.95
CA HIS A 371 0.99 -2.15 -22.65
C HIS A 371 2.07 -1.68 -21.62
N PRO A 372 3.34 -1.43 -21.96
CA PRO A 372 4.40 -1.16 -20.97
C PRO A 372 4.04 -0.01 -20.03
N ILE A 373 4.05 -0.23 -18.70
CA ILE A 373 3.50 0.75 -17.73
C ILE A 373 4.17 2.12 -17.85
N GLU A 374 5.45 2.16 -18.20
CA GLU A 374 6.27 3.35 -18.47
C GLU A 374 5.62 4.29 -19.50
N LYS A 375 4.88 3.73 -20.45
CA LYS A 375 4.17 4.45 -21.52
C LYS A 375 2.80 5.02 -21.11
N ALA A 376 2.30 4.69 -19.91
CA ALA A 376 1.10 5.33 -19.36
C ALA A 376 1.38 6.82 -19.03
N VAL A 377 0.79 7.73 -19.80
CA VAL A 377 0.84 9.18 -19.59
C VAL A 377 0.02 9.59 -18.38
N ALA A 378 -1.18 9.03 -18.25
CA ALA A 378 -2.03 9.22 -17.09
C ALA A 378 -2.97 8.04 -16.86
N ASN A 379 -3.42 7.88 -15.61
CA ASN A 379 -4.61 7.11 -15.25
C ASN A 379 -5.63 8.09 -14.65
N ILE A 380 -6.86 8.06 -15.14
CA ILE A 380 -8.00 8.76 -14.57
C ILE A 380 -8.97 7.68 -14.11
N ASN A 381 -9.00 7.41 -12.81
CA ASN A 381 -9.92 6.44 -12.23
C ASN A 381 -11.18 7.12 -11.71
N LEU A 382 -12.34 6.52 -11.99
CA LEU A 382 -13.67 7.01 -11.64
C LEU A 382 -14.34 6.04 -10.67
N ASP A 383 -15.00 6.62 -9.67
CA ASP A 383 -15.46 5.92 -8.49
C ASP A 383 -16.66 6.67 -7.91
N MET A 384 -17.81 6.00 -7.76
CA MET A 384 -19.02 6.59 -7.18
C MET A 384 -19.34 7.99 -7.73
N VAL A 385 -19.53 8.10 -9.06
CA VAL A 385 -19.74 9.36 -9.80
C VAL A 385 -21.20 9.62 -10.21
N GLY A 386 -22.12 8.72 -9.84
CA GLY A 386 -23.54 8.79 -10.19
C GLY A 386 -24.43 9.54 -9.19
N PHE A 387 -23.99 9.71 -7.94
CA PHE A 387 -24.75 10.42 -6.90
C PHE A 387 -23.85 11.37 -6.09
N GLY A 388 -24.36 12.54 -5.69
CA GLY A 388 -23.65 13.46 -4.81
C GLY A 388 -24.21 14.89 -4.82
N SER A 389 -23.46 15.84 -4.25
CA SER A 389 -23.81 17.25 -4.08
C SER A 389 -23.39 18.17 -5.24
N GLY A 390 -23.26 17.62 -6.46
CA GLY A 390 -23.11 18.43 -7.68
C GLY A 390 -21.67 18.86 -8.04
N LYS A 391 -20.63 18.25 -7.47
CA LYS A 391 -19.21 18.48 -7.80
C LYS A 391 -18.43 17.16 -7.88
N LEU A 392 -17.40 17.11 -8.74
CA LEU A 392 -16.44 16.00 -8.81
C LEU A 392 -15.18 16.35 -8.01
N ASN A 393 -14.90 15.60 -6.96
CA ASN A 393 -13.62 15.66 -6.23
C ASN A 393 -12.56 14.93 -7.05
N PHE A 394 -11.53 15.66 -7.51
CA PHE A 394 -10.51 15.15 -8.44
C PHE A 394 -9.14 15.14 -7.76
N GLY A 395 -8.85 14.06 -7.04
CA GLY A 395 -7.59 13.85 -6.32
C GLY A 395 -6.44 13.48 -7.25
N GLY A 396 -5.22 13.91 -6.93
CA GLY A 396 -3.98 13.44 -7.59
C GLY A 396 -3.04 14.56 -8.05
N ILE A 397 -3.53 15.80 -8.08
CA ILE A 397 -2.84 16.98 -8.64
C ILE A 397 -1.44 17.20 -8.06
N TYR A 398 -1.21 16.80 -6.80
CA TYR A 398 0.07 16.97 -6.11
C TYR A 398 1.15 16.00 -6.62
N TYR A 399 0.77 14.80 -7.08
CA TYR A 399 1.71 13.84 -7.68
C TYR A 399 1.92 14.11 -9.16
N ALA A 400 0.88 14.61 -9.83
CA ALA A 400 0.78 14.87 -11.27
C ALA A 400 0.63 16.37 -11.65
N PRO A 401 1.45 17.30 -11.12
CA PRO A 401 1.20 18.75 -11.28
C PRO A 401 1.29 19.23 -12.72
N HIS A 402 2.15 18.63 -13.55
CA HIS A 402 2.28 19.00 -14.98
C HIS A 402 1.05 18.59 -15.79
N VAL A 403 0.50 17.39 -15.53
CA VAL A 403 -0.74 16.91 -16.16
C VAL A 403 -1.93 17.75 -15.71
N TRP A 404 -2.03 18.05 -14.40
CA TRP A 404 -3.07 18.94 -13.88
C TRP A 404 -2.95 20.37 -14.42
N LYS A 405 -1.73 20.90 -14.62
CA LYS A 405 -1.51 22.22 -15.22
C LYS A 405 -2.14 22.30 -16.62
N VAL A 406 -1.84 21.34 -17.49
CA VAL A 406 -2.41 21.29 -18.86
C VAL A 406 -3.94 21.21 -18.83
N ILE A 407 -4.51 20.35 -17.99
CA ILE A 407 -5.97 20.24 -17.81
C ILE A 407 -6.57 21.59 -17.35
N LYS A 408 -5.99 22.22 -16.33
CA LYS A 408 -6.48 23.47 -15.74
C LYS A 408 -6.36 24.68 -16.68
N GLU A 409 -5.32 24.73 -17.51
CA GLU A 409 -5.05 25.90 -18.37
C GLU A 409 -5.77 25.83 -19.72
N ASN A 410 -6.24 24.65 -20.15
CA ASN A 410 -6.83 24.45 -21.49
C ASN A 410 -8.31 24.01 -21.48
N LEU A 411 -8.92 23.79 -20.31
CA LEU A 411 -10.36 23.50 -20.21
C LEU A 411 -11.21 24.75 -19.90
N PRO A 412 -12.48 24.79 -20.36
CA PRO A 412 -13.39 25.88 -20.05
C PRO A 412 -13.62 26.03 -18.54
N LYS A 413 -13.76 27.28 -18.07
CA LYS A 413 -13.99 27.58 -16.65
C LYS A 413 -15.21 26.84 -16.09
N GLU A 414 -16.30 26.79 -16.83
CA GLU A 414 -17.56 26.12 -16.44
C GLU A 414 -17.35 24.62 -16.10
N MET A 415 -16.48 23.95 -16.85
CA MET A 415 -16.10 22.56 -16.64
C MET A 415 -15.16 22.41 -15.44
N LEU A 416 -14.24 23.35 -15.25
CA LEU A 416 -13.36 23.39 -14.07
C LEU A 416 -14.10 23.77 -12.79
N ASP A 417 -15.17 24.57 -12.88
CA ASP A 417 -16.05 24.94 -11.75
C ASP A 417 -16.85 23.74 -11.22
N PHE A 418 -17.04 22.67 -12.01
CA PHE A 418 -17.56 21.37 -11.55
C PHE A 418 -16.52 20.56 -10.75
N VAL A 419 -15.23 20.80 -11.00
CA VAL A 419 -14.13 20.01 -10.44
C VAL A 419 -13.57 20.66 -9.18
N LYS A 420 -13.51 19.88 -8.09
CA LYS A 420 -12.84 20.21 -6.84
C LYS A 420 -11.46 19.53 -6.84
N PRO A 421 -10.36 20.20 -7.24
CA PRO A 421 -9.05 19.56 -7.34
C PRO A 421 -8.47 19.27 -5.95
N GLY A 422 -8.20 18.00 -5.68
CA GLY A 422 -7.65 17.52 -4.42
C GLY A 422 -6.18 17.12 -4.51
N ARG A 423 -5.43 17.25 -3.41
CA ARG A 423 -4.06 16.69 -3.29
C ARG A 423 -4.02 15.23 -3.75
N GLY A 424 -5.02 14.47 -3.32
CA GLY A 424 -5.12 13.03 -3.52
C GLY A 424 -3.92 12.29 -2.96
N GLY A 425 -3.68 11.12 -3.52
CA GLY A 425 -2.69 10.16 -3.07
C GLY A 425 -3.25 8.75 -3.20
N PRO A 426 -2.48 7.73 -2.80
CA PRO A 426 -3.05 6.41 -2.50
C PRO A 426 -4.26 6.52 -1.56
N GLY A 427 -5.18 5.57 -1.67
CA GLY A 427 -6.33 5.40 -0.78
C GLY A 427 -6.91 3.98 -0.95
N GLY A 428 -8.20 3.82 -0.68
CA GLY A 428 -8.99 2.67 -1.13
C GLY A 428 -9.69 2.99 -2.45
N SER A 429 -8.95 3.01 -3.56
CA SER A 429 -9.47 2.94 -4.94
C SER A 429 -8.31 2.74 -5.95
N ASP A 430 -8.65 2.35 -7.17
CA ASP A 430 -7.78 1.77 -8.20
C ASP A 430 -6.75 2.71 -8.84
N HIS A 431 -6.79 4.02 -8.60
CA HIS A 431 -5.67 4.92 -8.95
C HIS A 431 -4.40 4.62 -8.12
N THR A 432 -4.56 3.94 -6.99
CA THR A 432 -3.50 3.70 -5.99
C THR A 432 -2.34 2.83 -6.49
N PRO A 433 -2.54 1.72 -7.24
CA PRO A 433 -1.44 0.96 -7.83
C PRO A 433 -0.73 1.71 -8.98
N PHE A 434 -1.45 2.52 -9.76
CA PHE A 434 -0.86 3.37 -10.80
C PHE A 434 0.05 4.44 -10.22
N LEU A 435 -0.43 5.15 -9.20
CA LEU A 435 0.40 5.99 -8.33
C LEU A 435 1.61 5.18 -7.83
N GLY A 436 1.39 3.93 -7.37
CA GLY A 436 2.40 2.92 -7.02
C GLY A 436 3.59 2.80 -7.99
N LYS A 437 3.30 2.82 -9.31
CA LYS A 437 4.24 2.76 -10.45
C LYS A 437 4.68 4.15 -10.94
N GLY A 438 4.46 5.17 -10.13
CA GLY A 438 4.74 6.58 -10.42
C GLY A 438 3.94 7.17 -11.58
N VAL A 439 2.93 6.45 -12.10
CA VAL A 439 2.05 6.98 -13.16
C VAL A 439 1.34 8.22 -12.61
N PRO A 440 1.23 9.31 -13.39
CA PRO A 440 0.32 10.42 -13.08
C PRO A 440 -1.13 9.92 -12.98
N ALA A 441 -1.58 9.59 -11.78
CA ALA A 441 -2.85 8.92 -11.54
C ALA A 441 -3.78 9.76 -10.67
N PHE A 442 -5.05 9.81 -11.08
CA PHE A 442 -6.09 10.67 -10.53
C PHE A 442 -7.31 9.87 -10.08
N PHE A 443 -8.00 10.38 -9.08
CA PHE A 443 -9.19 9.80 -8.46
C PHE A 443 -10.36 10.77 -8.58
N GLY A 444 -11.36 10.43 -9.39
CA GLY A 444 -12.59 11.20 -9.59
C GLY A 444 -13.77 10.54 -8.88
N ILE A 445 -14.28 11.20 -7.84
CA ILE A 445 -15.47 10.78 -7.07
C ILE A 445 -16.40 11.96 -6.82
N THR A 446 -17.71 11.82 -6.91
CA THR A 446 -18.60 12.95 -6.62
C THR A 446 -18.62 13.27 -5.12
N VAL A 447 -18.73 14.55 -4.79
CA VAL A 447 -18.77 15.00 -3.39
C VAL A 447 -20.06 14.49 -2.75
N ASP A 448 -19.98 14.00 -1.51
CA ASP A 448 -21.09 13.43 -0.74
C ASP A 448 -21.76 12.18 -1.38
N SER A 449 -21.00 11.39 -2.14
CA SER A 449 -21.48 10.20 -2.87
C SER A 449 -21.93 9.02 -2.01
N PHE A 450 -21.56 8.97 -0.72
CA PHE A 450 -21.69 7.80 0.16
C PHE A 450 -23.11 7.44 0.64
N LEU A 451 -24.17 7.90 -0.03
CA LEU A 451 -25.52 7.39 0.23
C LEU A 451 -25.58 5.91 -0.19
N LYS A 452 -26.13 5.06 0.68
CA LYS A 452 -26.30 3.61 0.45
C LYS A 452 -25.04 2.76 0.21
N TYR A 453 -23.85 3.38 0.11
CA TYR A 453 -22.53 2.76 0.05
C TYR A 453 -22.40 1.44 0.85
N HIS A 454 -21.99 0.36 0.16
CA HIS A 454 -21.87 -1.00 0.68
C HIS A 454 -23.16 -1.55 1.33
N ARG A 455 -24.33 -1.31 0.74
CA ARG A 455 -25.64 -1.84 1.21
C ARG A 455 -26.59 -2.20 0.06
N PRO A 456 -27.58 -3.07 0.32
CA PRO A 456 -28.75 -3.22 -0.54
C PRO A 456 -29.49 -1.87 -0.66
N GLY A 457 -29.99 -1.60 -1.85
CA GLY A 457 -30.61 -0.33 -2.18
C GLY A 457 -29.66 0.78 -2.64
N ASP A 458 -28.44 0.45 -3.07
CA ASP A 458 -27.68 1.26 -4.03
C ASP A 458 -28.08 0.83 -5.46
N ASP A 459 -29.25 1.30 -5.90
CA ASP A 459 -29.91 0.90 -7.15
C ASP A 459 -29.92 2.05 -8.18
N SER A 460 -30.25 1.74 -9.44
CA SER A 460 -30.22 2.71 -10.56
C SER A 460 -30.99 4.00 -10.32
N ASP A 461 -32.00 3.96 -9.44
CA ASP A 461 -32.92 5.07 -9.20
C ASP A 461 -32.34 6.12 -8.22
N LEU A 462 -31.20 5.84 -7.58
CA LEU A 462 -30.40 6.86 -6.89
C LEU A 462 -29.63 7.77 -7.86
N ILE A 463 -29.38 7.31 -9.09
CA ILE A 463 -28.42 7.92 -9.98
C ILE A 463 -28.96 9.22 -10.58
N GLN A 464 -28.10 10.23 -10.61
CA GLN A 464 -28.34 11.54 -11.22
C GLN A 464 -27.61 11.57 -12.57
N PRO A 465 -28.29 11.39 -13.74
CA PRO A 465 -27.61 11.28 -15.03
C PRO A 465 -26.82 12.54 -15.41
N GLU A 466 -27.16 13.69 -14.83
CA GLU A 466 -26.44 14.96 -15.00
C GLU A 466 -25.00 14.91 -14.44
N LEU A 467 -24.77 14.17 -13.34
CA LEU A 467 -23.43 13.95 -12.77
C LEU A 467 -22.60 13.01 -13.66
N LEU A 468 -23.22 11.97 -14.22
CA LEU A 468 -22.60 11.11 -15.23
C LEU A 468 -22.16 11.95 -16.43
N LYS A 469 -23.04 12.84 -16.93
CA LYS A 469 -22.73 13.70 -18.08
C LYS A 469 -21.59 14.67 -17.79
N LYS A 470 -21.63 15.41 -16.68
CA LYS A 470 -20.57 16.37 -16.34
C LYS A 470 -19.22 15.68 -16.11
N THR A 471 -19.23 14.49 -15.48
CA THR A 471 -18.02 13.68 -15.31
C THR A 471 -17.51 13.17 -16.65
N GLY A 472 -18.38 12.64 -17.50
CA GLY A 472 -18.06 12.22 -18.87
C GLY A 472 -17.50 13.35 -19.73
N ASP A 473 -18.16 14.51 -19.77
CA ASP A 473 -17.72 15.69 -20.52
C ASP A 473 -16.33 16.16 -20.04
N PHE A 474 -16.10 16.23 -18.72
CA PHE A 474 -14.80 16.59 -18.15
C PHE A 474 -13.70 15.58 -18.50
N VAL A 475 -13.95 14.29 -18.30
CA VAL A 475 -12.97 13.23 -18.56
C VAL A 475 -12.69 13.12 -20.06
N HIS A 476 -13.71 13.21 -20.92
CA HIS A 476 -13.53 13.26 -22.38
C HIS A 476 -12.64 14.42 -22.79
N ALA A 477 -12.89 15.63 -22.26
CA ALA A 477 -12.10 16.80 -22.62
C ALA A 477 -10.67 16.73 -22.08
N ALA A 478 -10.46 16.28 -20.84
CA ALA A 478 -9.14 16.08 -20.24
C ALA A 478 -8.34 14.99 -20.98
N VAL A 479 -8.94 13.83 -21.26
CA VAL A 479 -8.30 12.75 -22.02
C VAL A 479 -7.99 13.20 -23.44
N LYS A 480 -8.91 13.92 -24.11
CA LYS A 480 -8.68 14.45 -25.46
C LYS A 480 -7.50 15.43 -25.49
N LEU A 481 -7.39 16.36 -24.53
CA LEU A 481 -6.23 17.25 -24.41
C LEU A 481 -4.93 16.44 -24.26
N LEU A 482 -4.86 15.56 -23.26
CA LEU A 482 -3.66 14.75 -23.00
C LEU A 482 -3.33 13.79 -24.16
N ALA A 483 -4.32 13.39 -24.97
CA ALA A 483 -4.15 12.50 -26.11
C ALA A 483 -3.66 13.21 -27.38
N SER A 484 -3.59 14.55 -27.41
CA SER A 484 -3.07 15.35 -28.54
C SER A 484 -2.09 16.47 -28.14
N ASP A 485 -1.77 16.64 -26.85
CA ASP A 485 -0.76 17.61 -26.40
C ASP A 485 0.65 17.04 -26.67
N PRO A 486 1.50 17.70 -27.48
CA PRO A 486 2.82 17.18 -27.85
C PRO A 486 3.84 17.18 -26.68
N GLN A 487 3.49 17.68 -25.50
CA GLN A 487 4.34 17.60 -24.31
C GLN A 487 4.58 16.15 -23.87
N ASN A 488 5.78 15.91 -23.34
CA ASN A 488 6.11 14.66 -22.67
C ASN A 488 5.68 14.70 -21.20
N PHE A 489 4.58 14.03 -20.88
CA PHE A 489 4.09 13.87 -19.50
C PHE A 489 4.81 12.76 -18.71
N ILE A 490 5.55 11.87 -19.40
CA ILE A 490 6.28 10.75 -18.81
C ILE A 490 7.56 11.29 -18.16
N GLN A 491 7.41 11.75 -16.91
CA GLN A 491 8.52 12.17 -16.05
C GLN A 491 9.59 11.05 -15.97
N PRO A 492 10.86 11.33 -16.32
CA PRO A 492 11.96 10.41 -16.04
C PRO A 492 12.00 10.09 -14.55
N ARG A 493 12.24 8.82 -14.21
CA ARG A 493 12.22 8.36 -12.81
C ARG A 493 10.96 8.82 -12.08
N ARG A 494 9.76 8.70 -12.68
CA ARG A 494 8.49 9.01 -11.99
C ARG A 494 8.22 8.05 -10.82
N GLN A 495 8.55 6.77 -11.01
CA GLN A 495 8.65 5.76 -9.96
C GLN A 495 9.98 5.86 -9.20
N GLU A 496 10.74 6.95 -9.38
CA GLU A 496 11.63 7.53 -8.36
C GLU A 496 11.39 9.04 -8.12
N ASN A 497 10.14 9.49 -8.26
CA ASN A 497 9.67 10.79 -7.80
C ASN A 497 8.48 10.67 -6.84
N TYR A 498 7.57 9.72 -7.05
CA TYR A 498 6.40 9.43 -6.21
C TYR A 498 6.71 9.46 -4.69
N TYR A 499 7.51 8.54 -4.13
CA TYR A 499 8.01 8.48 -2.74
C TYR A 499 8.71 9.77 -2.33
N LEU A 500 9.35 10.54 -3.22
CA LEU A 500 10.06 11.77 -2.82
C LEU A 500 9.12 12.86 -2.28
N LYS A 501 7.81 12.77 -2.60
CA LYS A 501 6.73 13.57 -2.00
C LYS A 501 6.09 12.90 -0.77
N TYR A 502 6.77 11.91 -0.17
CA TYR A 502 6.15 10.94 0.74
C TYR A 502 7.13 10.21 1.71
N GLN A 503 8.45 10.17 1.50
CA GLN A 503 9.43 9.59 2.43
C GLN A 503 9.60 10.51 3.64
N ASN A 504 9.62 9.94 4.85
CA ASN A 504 9.89 10.67 6.07
C ASN A 504 11.39 10.61 6.43
N LEU A 505 11.83 11.42 7.41
CA LEU A 505 13.26 11.71 7.61
C LEU A 505 14.07 10.50 8.12
N VAL A 506 15.40 10.56 7.96
CA VAL A 506 16.33 9.75 8.76
C VAL A 506 16.87 10.57 9.93
N ASN A 507 16.86 9.98 11.12
CA ASN A 507 17.68 10.46 12.22
C ASN A 507 19.06 9.77 12.16
N TYR A 508 20.07 10.50 11.69
CA TYR A 508 21.41 9.96 11.43
C TYR A 508 22.34 9.97 12.65
N LYS A 509 21.93 10.49 13.82
CA LYS A 509 22.74 10.38 15.04
C LYS A 509 22.95 8.91 15.40
N LEU A 510 24.19 8.45 15.31
CA LEU A 510 24.64 7.09 15.61
C LEU A 510 24.65 6.83 17.12
N SER A 511 23.49 6.97 17.76
CA SER A 511 23.33 6.74 19.19
C SER A 511 23.42 5.25 19.54
N PRO A 512 23.91 4.90 20.73
CA PRO A 512 23.83 3.55 21.26
C PRO A 512 22.39 3.07 21.24
N ILE A 513 22.16 1.84 20.78
CA ILE A 513 20.81 1.37 20.45
C ILE A 513 19.90 1.22 21.68
N ASN A 514 20.47 0.93 22.86
CA ASN A 514 19.75 1.03 24.14
C ASN A 514 19.31 2.48 24.45
N ASN A 515 20.13 3.49 24.11
CA ASN A 515 19.76 4.91 24.26
C ASN A 515 18.72 5.34 23.23
N VAL A 516 18.72 4.76 22.02
CA VAL A 516 17.61 4.94 21.06
C VAL A 516 16.31 4.39 21.64
N ILE A 517 16.32 3.15 22.15
CA ILE A 517 15.14 2.52 22.75
C ILE A 517 14.64 3.30 23.98
N ALA A 518 15.55 3.78 24.84
CA ALA A 518 15.19 4.53 26.05
C ALA A 518 14.61 5.92 25.74
N ASN A 519 15.26 6.70 24.85
CA ASN A 519 14.82 8.06 24.53
C ASN A 519 13.63 8.12 23.57
N HIS A 520 13.43 7.08 22.75
CA HIS A 520 12.25 6.96 21.89
C HIS A 520 11.07 6.33 22.65
N GLY A 521 11.33 5.29 23.43
CA GLY A 521 10.29 4.49 24.10
C GLY A 521 9.23 3.97 23.13
N ASP A 522 8.01 3.79 23.66
CA ASP A 522 6.84 3.34 22.90
C ASP A 522 6.26 4.41 21.94
N THR A 523 6.85 5.61 21.88
CA THR A 523 6.36 6.78 21.13
C THR A 523 6.19 6.47 19.65
N LYS A 524 5.01 6.73 19.09
CA LYS A 524 4.78 6.66 17.65
C LYS A 524 4.97 8.04 17.02
N ASP A 525 6.18 8.31 16.53
CA ASP A 525 6.43 9.50 15.70
C ASP A 525 6.48 9.09 14.22
N SER A 526 5.56 9.65 13.42
CA SER A 526 5.42 9.35 11.99
C SER A 526 6.35 10.15 11.08
N HIS A 527 7.15 11.07 11.62
CA HIS A 527 7.93 12.04 10.82
C HIS A 527 9.37 11.59 10.54
N VAL A 528 9.80 10.46 11.10
CA VAL A 528 11.12 9.87 10.87
C VAL A 528 10.92 8.39 10.54
N ASP A 529 11.01 8.05 9.25
CA ASP A 529 10.82 6.67 8.79
C ASP A 529 11.95 5.75 9.28
N LEU A 530 13.15 6.30 9.49
CA LEU A 530 14.39 5.54 9.66
C LEU A 530 15.31 6.14 10.74
N GLN A 531 15.94 5.29 11.54
CA GLN A 531 16.91 5.66 12.58
C GLN A 531 18.16 4.80 12.40
N LEU A 532 19.34 5.43 12.35
CA LEU A 532 20.60 4.70 12.47
C LEU A 532 20.99 4.57 13.94
N SER A 533 21.58 3.44 14.32
CA SER A 533 21.92 3.15 15.72
C SER A 533 23.00 2.08 15.82
N VAL A 534 23.72 2.03 16.94
CA VAL A 534 24.88 1.15 17.10
C VAL A 534 24.81 0.28 18.36
N VAL A 535 25.32 -0.94 18.26
CA VAL A 535 25.93 -1.66 19.39
C VAL A 535 27.38 -1.14 19.52
N GLU A 536 27.89 -0.98 20.73
CA GLU A 536 29.26 -0.49 20.98
C GLU A 536 30.13 -1.63 21.51
N GLU A 537 31.41 -1.67 21.12
CA GLU A 537 32.39 -2.62 21.67
C GLU A 537 32.74 -2.26 23.12
N LYS A 538 32.81 -3.26 24.02
CA LYS A 538 33.27 -3.07 25.40
C LYS A 538 34.79 -3.10 25.44
N GLU A 539 35.41 -1.99 25.84
CA GLU A 539 36.87 -1.83 25.91
C GLU A 539 37.58 -2.87 26.81
N SER A 540 36.88 -3.42 27.80
CA SER A 540 37.40 -4.43 28.72
C SER A 540 37.37 -5.87 28.16
N LEU A 541 36.84 -6.10 26.96
CA LEU A 541 36.72 -7.42 26.34
C LEU A 541 37.52 -7.48 25.02
N SER A 542 38.05 -8.65 24.70
CA SER A 542 38.74 -8.92 23.44
C SER A 542 38.40 -10.31 22.90
N GLY A 543 38.93 -10.65 21.73
CA GLY A 543 38.77 -11.98 21.13
C GLY A 543 37.31 -12.45 21.05
N ASP A 544 37.07 -13.69 21.46
CA ASP A 544 35.75 -14.32 21.36
C ASP A 544 34.76 -13.87 22.45
N GLU A 545 35.24 -13.39 23.60
CA GLU A 545 34.35 -12.82 24.63
C GLU A 545 33.67 -11.54 24.15
N LEU A 546 34.43 -10.64 23.49
CA LEU A 546 33.88 -9.44 22.86
C LEU A 546 32.87 -9.80 21.76
N ARG A 547 33.17 -10.80 20.94
CA ARG A 547 32.30 -11.26 19.84
C ARG A 547 30.98 -11.83 20.39
N ILE A 548 31.04 -12.61 21.47
CA ILE A 548 29.87 -13.15 22.17
C ILE A 548 29.03 -12.02 22.77
N ASP A 549 29.65 -11.02 23.41
CA ASP A 549 28.92 -9.88 23.99
C ASP A 549 28.17 -9.06 22.92
N ILE A 550 28.82 -8.77 21.78
CA ILE A 550 28.19 -8.07 20.64
C ILE A 550 26.95 -8.84 20.14
N ILE A 551 27.05 -10.16 20.01
CA ILE A 551 25.96 -11.03 19.54
C ILE A 551 24.81 -11.07 20.55
N ASN A 552 25.11 -11.21 21.84
CA ASN A 552 24.11 -11.24 22.90
C ASN A 552 23.35 -9.90 22.99
N ASN A 553 24.09 -8.77 22.96
CA ASN A 553 23.48 -7.44 22.88
C ASN A 553 22.57 -7.30 21.66
N LEU A 554 23.00 -7.78 20.48
CA LEU A 554 22.22 -7.70 19.25
C LEU A 554 20.90 -8.49 19.35
N PHE A 555 20.91 -9.70 19.92
CA PHE A 555 19.67 -10.48 20.11
C PHE A 555 18.71 -9.86 21.12
N ASP A 556 19.20 -9.45 22.30
CA ASP A 556 18.40 -8.74 23.31
C ASP A 556 17.77 -7.46 22.74
N VAL A 557 18.54 -6.68 21.99
CA VAL A 557 18.09 -5.45 21.36
C VAL A 557 17.05 -5.69 20.25
N GLN A 558 17.23 -6.74 19.43
CA GLN A 558 16.19 -7.13 18.47
C GLN A 558 14.87 -7.48 19.17
N GLU A 559 14.95 -8.20 20.30
CA GLU A 559 13.79 -8.54 21.13
C GLU A 559 13.15 -7.32 21.79
N LYS A 560 13.94 -6.37 22.30
CA LYS A 560 13.46 -5.08 22.83
C LYS A 560 12.72 -4.30 21.75
N ILE A 561 13.29 -4.14 20.55
CA ILE A 561 12.66 -3.37 19.46
C ILE A 561 11.38 -4.03 18.94
N LYS A 562 11.30 -5.37 18.90
CA LYS A 562 10.03 -6.06 18.59
C LYS A 562 8.93 -5.76 19.63
N LYS A 563 9.30 -5.59 20.90
CA LYS A 563 8.40 -5.30 22.02
C LYS A 563 8.00 -3.82 22.11
N THR A 564 8.85 -2.91 21.62
CA THR A 564 8.57 -1.46 21.53
C THR A 564 7.53 -1.14 20.46
N LYS A 565 6.41 -0.52 20.85
CA LYS A 565 5.30 -0.17 19.95
C LYS A 565 5.66 0.89 18.91
N GLY A 566 6.51 1.84 19.27
CA GLY A 566 6.95 2.94 18.41
C GLY A 566 8.00 2.57 17.36
N LEU A 567 8.77 1.49 17.60
CA LEU A 567 9.87 1.09 16.73
C LEU A 567 9.52 -0.12 15.87
N SER A 568 10.34 -0.38 14.86
CA SER A 568 10.40 -1.63 14.10
C SER A 568 11.85 -1.86 13.68
N LEU A 569 12.26 -3.12 13.49
CA LEU A 569 13.58 -3.41 12.93
C LEU A 569 13.56 -3.18 11.41
N TYR A 570 14.62 -2.61 10.88
CA TYR A 570 14.88 -2.66 9.46
C TYR A 570 15.30 -4.09 9.09
N SER A 571 14.44 -4.77 8.32
CA SER A 571 14.78 -6.00 7.61
C SER A 571 14.80 -5.78 6.09
N SER A 572 14.10 -4.76 5.59
CA SER A 572 14.13 -4.34 4.19
C SER A 572 13.46 -2.96 4.01
N SER A 573 13.65 -2.33 2.85
CA SER A 573 12.85 -1.18 2.39
C SER A 573 11.34 -1.45 2.43
N SER A 574 10.92 -2.72 2.38
CA SER A 574 9.52 -3.12 2.48
C SER A 574 8.99 -3.11 3.92
N SER A 575 9.83 -3.42 4.91
CA SER A 575 9.51 -3.30 6.35
C SER A 575 9.57 -1.85 6.81
N LEU A 576 10.56 -1.09 6.32
CA LEU A 576 10.64 0.37 6.44
C LEU A 576 9.34 1.04 6.01
N ALA A 577 8.90 0.74 4.79
CA ALA A 577 7.64 1.24 4.28
C ALA A 577 6.41 0.72 5.05
N MET A 578 6.49 -0.44 5.72
CA MET A 578 5.40 -0.92 6.57
C MET A 578 5.40 -0.20 7.94
N GLY A 579 6.57 0.12 8.50
CA GLY A 579 6.70 0.99 9.67
C GLY A 579 6.16 2.39 9.39
N SER A 580 6.60 2.99 8.28
CA SER A 580 6.06 4.21 7.70
C SER A 580 4.53 4.19 7.57
N ARG A 581 3.96 3.06 7.08
CA ARG A 581 2.51 2.81 6.99
C ARG A 581 1.78 2.65 8.33
N LEU A 582 2.47 2.32 9.43
CA LEU A 582 1.89 2.01 10.75
C LEU A 582 2.20 3.04 11.85
N GLY A 583 2.97 4.09 11.51
CA GLY A 583 3.43 5.11 12.44
C GLY A 583 4.55 4.60 13.35
N LYS A 584 5.49 3.84 12.78
CA LYS A 584 6.66 3.30 13.45
C LYS A 584 7.93 3.78 12.76
N THR A 585 8.86 4.28 13.56
CA THR A 585 10.27 4.43 13.23
C THR A 585 10.88 3.08 12.89
N THR A 586 11.75 3.02 11.89
CA THR A 586 12.46 1.79 11.51
C THR A 586 13.94 1.89 11.87
N VAL A 587 14.47 0.94 12.63
CA VAL A 587 15.83 1.01 13.18
C VAL A 587 16.78 0.15 12.37
N ILE A 588 17.82 0.78 11.80
CA ILE A 588 19.00 0.08 11.27
C ILE A 588 20.04 0.00 12.40
N THR A 589 20.57 -1.21 12.62
CA THR A 589 21.62 -1.48 13.61
C THR A 589 22.97 -1.66 12.92
N GLY A 590 24.01 -1.03 13.46
CA GLY A 590 25.41 -1.27 13.12
C GLY A 590 26.26 -1.57 14.35
N LEU A 591 27.56 -1.74 14.14
CA LEU A 591 28.58 -1.77 15.21
C LEU A 591 29.32 -0.44 15.26
N LYS A 592 29.67 0.05 16.45
CA LYS A 592 30.69 1.08 16.63
C LYS A 592 31.94 0.40 17.18
N GLY A 593 33.06 0.57 16.47
CA GLY A 593 34.28 -0.20 16.69
C GLY A 593 34.57 -1.19 15.56
N LEU A 594 35.76 -1.79 15.64
CA LEU A 594 36.35 -2.66 14.61
C LEU A 594 37.15 -3.83 15.21
N ASN A 595 37.29 -3.91 16.54
CA ASN A 595 38.16 -4.89 17.21
C ASN A 595 37.70 -6.33 16.97
N ALA A 596 36.39 -6.57 16.85
CA ALA A 596 35.80 -7.87 16.55
C ALA A 596 36.42 -8.55 15.30
N PHE A 597 36.97 -7.79 14.35
CA PHE A 597 37.49 -8.28 13.07
C PHE A 597 39.01 -8.50 13.01
N ARG A 598 39.77 -8.09 14.04
CA ARG A 598 41.24 -8.00 13.99
C ARG A 598 41.93 -9.35 13.73
N ASP A 599 41.62 -10.36 14.54
CA ASP A 599 42.27 -11.68 14.46
C ASP A 599 41.65 -12.56 13.37
N ASP A 600 40.34 -12.44 13.16
CA ASP A 600 39.59 -13.22 12.18
C ASP A 600 38.56 -12.35 11.43
N MET A 601 38.90 -12.04 10.18
CA MET A 601 38.08 -11.27 9.24
C MET A 601 36.71 -11.90 8.94
N ARG A 602 36.51 -13.21 9.19
CA ARG A 602 35.23 -13.90 8.98
C ARG A 602 34.12 -13.32 9.87
N TRP A 603 34.46 -12.73 11.02
CA TRP A 603 33.47 -12.10 11.90
C TRP A 603 32.72 -10.94 11.27
N ALA A 604 33.30 -10.25 10.29
CA ALA A 604 32.59 -9.25 9.49
C ALA A 604 31.42 -9.89 8.72
N GLN A 605 31.59 -11.11 8.20
CA GLN A 605 30.51 -11.86 7.54
C GLN A 605 29.50 -12.42 8.54
N VAL A 606 29.94 -12.86 9.73
CA VAL A 606 29.05 -13.40 10.77
C VAL A 606 28.13 -12.30 11.32
N LEU A 607 28.67 -11.15 11.72
CA LEU A 607 27.88 -10.05 12.27
C LEU A 607 26.93 -9.44 11.22
N ALA A 608 27.32 -9.40 9.94
CA ALA A 608 26.41 -9.05 8.86
C ALA A 608 25.17 -9.96 8.81
N LYS A 609 25.39 -11.27 8.92
CA LYS A 609 24.33 -12.30 8.88
C LYS A 609 23.40 -12.25 10.10
N GLN A 610 23.88 -11.80 11.26
CA GLN A 610 23.04 -11.61 12.46
C GLN A 610 22.19 -10.33 12.45
N GLY A 611 22.30 -9.51 11.39
CA GLY A 611 21.47 -8.31 11.22
C GLY A 611 22.17 -6.98 11.52
N LEU A 612 23.51 -6.94 11.54
CA LEU A 612 24.22 -5.67 11.42
C LEU A 612 24.32 -5.23 9.96
N TYR A 613 24.22 -3.93 9.73
CA TYR A 613 24.17 -3.32 8.40
C TYR A 613 25.42 -2.50 8.08
N PHE A 614 25.99 -1.85 9.09
CA PHE A 614 27.19 -1.02 8.94
C PHE A 614 28.11 -1.15 10.16
N VAL A 615 29.35 -0.68 10.01
CA VAL A 615 30.34 -0.54 11.08
C VAL A 615 30.86 0.90 11.09
N VAL A 616 31.18 1.43 12.26
CA VAL A 616 31.60 2.82 12.43
C VAL A 616 33.04 2.87 12.95
N ALA A 617 33.92 3.43 12.12
CA ALA A 617 35.25 3.86 12.53
C ALA A 617 35.20 5.37 12.84
N GLU A 618 35.15 5.71 14.13
CA GLU A 618 35.48 7.06 14.60
C GLU A 618 37.01 7.15 14.73
N ASP A 619 37.59 8.28 14.30
CA ASP A 619 39.02 8.62 14.41
C ASP A 619 39.97 7.49 13.93
N PRO A 620 39.88 7.08 12.64
CA PRO A 620 40.45 5.84 12.10
C PRO A 620 41.98 5.79 11.97
N GLY A 621 42.73 6.66 12.68
CA GLY A 621 44.17 6.87 12.51
C GLY A 621 45.02 5.59 12.59
N PHE A 622 44.61 4.62 13.40
CA PHE A 622 45.30 3.33 13.57
C PHE A 622 45.27 2.42 12.32
N LEU A 623 44.42 2.70 11.33
CA LEU A 623 44.37 1.98 10.05
C LEU A 623 45.49 2.39 9.08
N PHE A 624 46.30 3.40 9.43
CA PHE A 624 47.24 4.06 8.52
C PHE A 624 48.70 4.02 9.01
N ASP A 625 49.59 4.32 8.07
CA ASP A 625 50.97 4.74 8.28
C ASP A 625 51.28 5.92 7.32
N GLU A 626 52.52 6.41 7.29
CA GLU A 626 52.95 7.52 6.43
C GLU A 626 52.72 7.29 4.92
N LYS A 627 52.53 6.04 4.48
CA LYS A 627 52.41 5.62 3.08
C LYS A 627 50.98 5.23 2.70
N GLY A 628 50.01 5.37 3.60
CA GLY A 628 48.59 5.09 3.34
C GLY A 628 48.00 4.10 4.35
N LEU A 629 47.20 3.14 3.87
CA LEU A 629 46.69 2.07 4.74
C LEU A 629 47.83 1.13 5.15
N ASN A 630 47.97 0.87 6.46
CA ASN A 630 48.91 -0.11 7.00
C ASN A 630 48.35 -1.55 6.83
N GLU A 631 49.08 -2.58 7.25
CA GLU A 631 48.63 -3.97 7.10
C GLU A 631 47.35 -4.33 7.89
N GLU A 632 47.08 -3.68 9.02
CA GLU A 632 45.82 -3.85 9.75
C GLU A 632 44.68 -3.13 9.00
N GLY A 633 44.92 -1.91 8.52
CA GLY A 633 44.01 -1.17 7.66
C GLY A 633 43.61 -1.97 6.42
N LYS A 634 44.57 -2.57 5.73
CA LYS A 634 44.34 -3.48 4.58
C LYS A 634 43.50 -4.69 4.97
N LYS A 635 43.75 -5.33 6.12
CA LYS A 635 42.95 -6.47 6.62
C LYS A 635 41.52 -6.08 6.96
N ILE A 636 41.30 -4.98 7.69
CA ILE A 636 39.96 -4.52 8.08
C ILE A 636 39.16 -4.05 6.86
N VAL A 637 39.79 -3.26 5.97
CA VAL A 637 39.17 -2.86 4.69
C VAL A 637 38.86 -4.11 3.85
N LYS A 638 39.73 -5.13 3.80
CA LYS A 638 39.44 -6.41 3.14
C LYS A 638 38.27 -7.15 3.80
N ALA A 639 38.20 -7.22 5.13
CA ALA A 639 37.13 -7.89 5.88
C ALA A 639 35.76 -7.31 5.52
N VAL A 640 35.61 -5.97 5.59
CA VAL A 640 34.37 -5.29 5.19
C VAL A 640 34.10 -5.45 3.69
N ASN A 641 35.13 -5.34 2.84
CA ASN A 641 34.99 -5.60 1.40
C ASN A 641 34.49 -7.02 1.09
N THR A 642 34.76 -8.00 1.96
CA THR A 642 34.27 -9.39 1.82
C THR A 642 33.01 -9.71 2.63
N SER A 643 32.37 -8.72 3.28
CA SER A 643 31.17 -8.93 4.11
C SER A 643 29.94 -8.14 3.63
N GLY A 644 28.80 -8.32 4.31
CA GLY A 644 27.57 -7.56 4.06
C GLY A 644 27.46 -6.26 4.86
N LEU A 645 28.58 -5.70 5.30
CA LEU A 645 28.65 -4.47 6.09
C LEU A 645 29.11 -3.29 5.23
N LEU A 646 28.53 -2.11 5.49
CA LEU A 646 29.04 -0.83 5.04
C LEU A 646 30.04 -0.27 6.06
N LEU A 647 31.21 0.21 5.63
CA LEU A 647 32.10 0.98 6.50
C LEU A 647 31.71 2.46 6.48
N CYS A 648 31.27 2.94 7.63
CA CYS A 648 31.06 4.35 7.95
C CYS A 648 32.30 4.90 8.66
N VAL A 649 32.72 6.11 8.29
CA VAL A 649 33.97 6.76 8.73
C VAL A 649 33.64 8.16 9.22
N LYS A 650 34.32 8.61 10.28
CA LYS A 650 34.17 9.94 10.87
C LYS A 650 35.52 10.41 11.40
N GLY A 651 35.89 11.67 11.16
CA GLY A 651 37.16 12.24 11.65
C GLY A 651 38.39 11.82 10.84
N ALA A 652 38.20 11.33 9.60
CA ALA A 652 39.30 11.05 8.69
C ALA A 652 39.76 12.34 8.01
N ASN A 653 41.06 12.64 8.05
CA ASN A 653 41.61 13.76 7.28
C ASN A 653 41.59 13.47 5.76
N ALA A 654 42.00 14.44 4.94
CA ALA A 654 41.95 14.31 3.48
C ALA A 654 42.81 13.17 2.92
N SER A 655 44.02 12.92 3.45
CA SER A 655 44.88 11.83 2.96
C SER A 655 44.38 10.45 3.41
N GLN A 656 43.90 10.34 4.64
CA GLN A 656 43.24 9.15 5.18
C GLN A 656 41.98 8.79 4.38
N SER A 657 41.16 9.79 4.05
CA SER A 657 39.95 9.64 3.22
C SER A 657 40.30 9.16 1.81
N LYS A 658 41.32 9.75 1.17
CA LYS A 658 41.87 9.29 -0.12
C LYS A 658 42.28 7.82 -0.05
N ALA A 659 43.14 7.45 0.91
CA ALA A 659 43.67 6.09 1.04
C ALA A 659 42.58 5.03 1.33
N LEU A 660 41.57 5.35 2.15
CA LEU A 660 40.39 4.48 2.36
C LEU A 660 39.55 4.32 1.09
N LEU A 661 39.24 5.43 0.41
CA LEU A 661 38.49 5.40 -0.85
C LEU A 661 39.22 4.58 -1.91
N GLU A 662 40.53 4.78 -2.07
CA GLU A 662 41.35 4.08 -3.07
C GLU A 662 41.53 2.59 -2.76
N GLY A 663 41.89 2.25 -1.51
CA GLY A 663 42.09 0.88 -1.06
C GLY A 663 40.80 0.04 -0.97
N SER A 664 39.64 0.67 -0.79
CA SER A 664 38.37 -0.05 -0.76
C SER A 664 37.89 -0.47 -2.15
N LYS A 665 37.35 -1.70 -2.25
CA LYS A 665 36.63 -2.22 -3.43
C LYS A 665 35.12 -1.94 -3.38
N LYS A 666 34.61 -1.42 -2.25
CA LYS A 666 33.21 -1.10 -1.99
C LYS A 666 33.03 0.36 -1.58
N PRO A 667 31.82 0.92 -1.79
CA PRO A 667 31.44 2.22 -1.25
C PRO A 667 31.66 2.35 0.26
N LEU A 668 31.94 3.57 0.68
CA LEU A 668 32.07 4.00 2.07
C LEU A 668 31.02 5.11 2.35
N VAL A 669 30.82 5.44 3.63
CA VAL A 669 30.12 6.68 4.03
C VAL A 669 31.01 7.48 4.96
N PHE A 670 31.23 8.75 4.64
CA PHE A 670 31.96 9.72 5.47
C PHE A 670 30.98 10.62 6.23
N PHE A 671 31.33 11.04 7.44
CA PHE A 671 30.49 11.87 8.31
C PHE A 671 31.29 13.06 8.83
N GLU A 672 31.17 14.21 8.14
CA GLU A 672 32.07 15.36 8.32
C GLU A 672 31.32 16.64 8.71
N LYS A 673 31.93 17.47 9.56
CA LYS A 673 31.39 18.80 9.94
C LYS A 673 31.62 19.87 8.88
N ASP A 674 32.63 19.68 8.04
CA ASP A 674 33.09 20.65 7.05
C ASP A 674 33.17 20.07 5.64
N LEU A 675 33.39 20.95 4.67
CA LEU A 675 33.46 20.60 3.24
C LEU A 675 34.81 19.94 2.94
N PRO A 676 34.87 18.67 2.48
CA PRO A 676 36.13 18.04 2.10
C PRO A 676 36.76 18.69 0.87
N ASP A 677 38.06 18.49 0.71
CA ASP A 677 38.78 18.88 -0.50
C ASP A 677 38.18 18.27 -1.77
N LYS A 678 38.33 18.99 -2.88
CA LYS A 678 37.81 18.59 -4.20
C LYS A 678 38.20 17.16 -4.56
N ASP A 679 39.45 16.77 -4.36
CA ASP A 679 39.92 15.41 -4.68
C ASP A 679 39.19 14.31 -3.88
N VAL A 680 38.83 14.59 -2.62
CA VAL A 680 38.09 13.65 -1.77
C VAL A 680 36.66 13.54 -2.27
N LEU A 681 36.03 14.66 -2.65
CA LEU A 681 34.71 14.69 -3.28
C LEU A 681 34.71 13.94 -4.63
N ASP A 682 35.70 14.18 -5.48
CA ASP A 682 35.87 13.47 -6.77
C ASP A 682 36.13 11.97 -6.58
N LEU A 683 36.87 11.56 -5.53
CA LEU A 683 37.01 10.14 -5.17
C LEU A 683 35.73 9.53 -4.58
N ILE A 684 34.98 10.25 -3.75
CA ILE A 684 33.66 9.81 -3.25
C ILE A 684 32.74 9.50 -4.44
N LYS A 685 32.71 10.41 -5.42
CA LYS A 685 31.99 10.26 -6.69
C LYS A 685 32.48 9.06 -7.51
N LYS A 686 33.80 8.91 -7.68
CA LYS A 686 34.47 7.84 -8.45
C LYS A 686 34.33 6.45 -7.83
N LYS A 687 34.23 6.35 -6.50
CA LYS A 687 33.99 5.10 -5.75
C LYS A 687 32.53 4.88 -5.37
N GLU A 688 31.65 5.80 -5.77
CA GLU A 688 30.20 5.80 -5.50
C GLU A 688 29.87 5.64 -4.00
N SER A 689 30.73 6.24 -3.18
CA SER A 689 30.57 6.45 -1.73
C SER A 689 29.63 7.62 -1.47
N ALA A 690 29.30 7.90 -0.21
CA ALA A 690 28.58 9.13 0.16
C ALA A 690 29.25 9.90 1.30
N ILE A 691 28.84 11.16 1.44
CA ILE A 691 29.16 12.05 2.56
C ILE A 691 27.87 12.54 3.22
N GLY A 692 27.80 12.38 4.54
CA GLY A 692 26.87 13.08 5.39
C GLY A 692 27.51 14.33 5.99
N LEU A 693 26.97 15.51 5.69
CA LEU A 693 27.38 16.75 6.35
C LEU A 693 26.68 16.85 7.71
N ILE A 694 27.43 17.04 8.78
CA ILE A 694 26.93 17.09 10.15
C ILE A 694 26.40 18.51 10.48
N LEU A 695 25.10 18.59 10.72
CA LEU A 695 24.39 19.74 11.28
C LEU A 695 24.59 19.73 12.81
N THR A 696 25.52 20.56 13.28
CA THR A 696 25.84 20.72 14.72
C THR A 696 24.85 21.65 15.42
N VAL A 697 24.74 21.56 16.74
CA VAL A 697 23.71 22.26 17.54
C VAL A 697 23.62 23.76 17.21
N ASP A 698 24.77 24.44 17.22
CA ASP A 698 24.88 25.89 17.08
C ASP A 698 25.21 26.34 15.64
N ALA A 699 24.99 25.50 14.64
CA ALA A 699 25.27 25.83 13.24
C ALA A 699 24.24 26.82 12.67
N ASP A 700 24.72 27.89 12.02
CA ASP A 700 23.88 28.73 11.17
C ASP A 700 23.23 27.88 10.05
N PRO A 701 21.90 27.80 9.97
CA PRO A 701 21.18 27.08 8.93
C PRO A 701 21.55 27.53 7.51
N ALA A 702 21.81 28.82 7.30
CA ALA A 702 22.12 29.37 5.98
C ALA A 702 23.55 29.00 5.55
N ALA A 703 24.54 29.06 6.45
CA ALA A 703 25.89 28.57 6.20
C ALA A 703 25.91 27.05 5.99
N TYR A 704 25.17 26.27 6.78
CA TYR A 704 25.06 24.83 6.61
C TYR A 704 24.43 24.46 5.26
N PHE A 705 23.32 25.10 4.89
CA PHE A 705 22.70 24.94 3.58
C PHE A 705 23.67 25.31 2.43
N LYS A 706 24.46 26.39 2.58
CA LYS A 706 25.54 26.73 1.62
C LYS A 706 26.66 25.68 1.54
N LYS A 707 26.97 24.94 2.62
CA LYS A 707 27.87 23.76 2.54
C LYS A 707 27.22 22.63 1.72
N MET A 708 25.96 22.31 2.00
CA MET A 708 25.19 21.28 1.27
C MET A 708 25.10 21.58 -0.23
N ASP A 709 24.79 22.83 -0.60
CA ASP A 709 24.62 23.26 -1.98
C ASP A 709 25.94 23.17 -2.78
N LYS A 710 27.08 23.46 -2.13
CA LYS A 710 28.42 23.21 -2.71
C LYS A 710 28.68 21.72 -2.97
N VAL A 711 28.36 20.83 -2.03
CA VAL A 711 28.51 19.37 -2.24
C VAL A 711 27.57 18.88 -3.34
N LYS A 712 26.31 19.30 -3.35
CA LYS A 712 25.35 19.03 -4.44
C LYS A 712 25.93 19.43 -5.80
N LYS A 713 26.51 20.62 -5.92
CA LYS A 713 27.10 21.12 -7.17
C LYS A 713 28.37 20.38 -7.59
N ALA A 714 29.17 19.88 -6.65
CA ALA A 714 30.39 19.12 -6.94
C ALA A 714 30.10 17.66 -7.37
N ILE A 715 29.37 16.91 -6.54
CA ILE A 715 29.22 15.44 -6.70
C ILE A 715 27.81 14.99 -7.06
N GLY A 716 26.79 15.82 -6.78
CA GLY A 716 25.37 15.49 -6.93
C GLY A 716 24.75 14.98 -5.62
N THR A 717 23.44 15.20 -5.44
CA THR A 717 22.76 14.85 -4.18
C THR A 717 22.73 13.36 -3.90
N GLN A 718 22.90 12.51 -4.92
CA GLN A 718 22.96 11.06 -4.77
C GLN A 718 24.17 10.53 -3.97
N TYR A 719 25.14 11.39 -3.65
CA TYR A 719 26.25 11.11 -2.75
C TYR A 719 26.25 12.02 -1.50
N LEU A 720 25.20 12.83 -1.32
CA LEU A 720 25.01 13.72 -0.18
C LEU A 720 23.92 13.17 0.76
N MET A 721 24.15 13.33 2.06
CA MET A 721 23.20 13.06 3.14
C MET A 721 23.19 14.27 4.10
N MET A 722 22.03 14.60 4.67
CA MET A 722 21.92 15.60 5.74
C MET A 722 21.97 14.90 7.10
N VAL A 723 23.10 14.97 7.82
CA VAL A 723 23.28 14.26 9.09
C VAL A 723 23.05 15.21 10.26
N ASN A 724 22.21 14.84 11.22
CA ASN A 724 21.94 15.68 12.38
C ASN A 724 22.72 15.22 13.62
N GLU A 725 23.37 16.15 14.33
CA GLU A 725 24.11 15.84 15.57
C GLU A 725 23.17 15.55 16.75
N GLN A 726 21.92 15.99 16.69
CA GLN A 726 20.89 15.72 17.69
C GLN A 726 19.80 14.76 17.20
N CYS A 727 19.12 14.08 18.13
CA CYS A 727 17.96 13.26 17.81
C CYS A 727 16.75 14.11 17.40
N LEU A 728 16.17 13.82 16.22
CA LEU A 728 14.94 14.45 15.72
C LEU A 728 13.68 14.18 16.58
N TRP A 729 13.77 13.27 17.53
CA TRP A 729 12.75 13.03 18.57
C TRP A 729 12.61 14.21 19.53
N GLY A 730 13.73 14.88 19.85
CA GLY A 730 13.77 15.97 20.81
C GLY A 730 13.56 17.33 20.16
N ASN A 731 12.93 18.25 20.90
CA ASN A 731 12.56 19.60 20.41
C ASN A 731 13.75 20.35 19.77
N SER A 732 14.94 20.28 20.37
CA SER A 732 16.12 20.99 19.86
C SER A 732 16.53 20.47 18.47
N GLY A 733 16.56 19.16 18.24
CA GLY A 733 16.89 18.57 16.93
C GLY A 733 15.79 18.78 15.89
N LYS A 734 14.53 18.83 16.31
CA LYS A 734 13.38 19.19 15.45
C LYS A 734 13.46 20.64 14.97
N ASN A 735 13.72 21.58 15.87
CA ASN A 735 13.86 23.00 15.55
C ASN A 735 15.05 23.25 14.62
N GLN A 736 16.19 22.62 14.92
CA GLN A 736 17.41 22.63 14.12
C GLN A 736 17.14 22.20 12.65
N MET A 737 16.42 21.09 12.47
CA MET A 737 16.00 20.57 11.17
C MET A 737 15.03 21.49 10.43
N LEU A 738 14.01 22.02 11.11
CA LEU A 738 13.03 22.95 10.52
C LEU A 738 13.69 24.22 9.97
N ASN A 739 14.71 24.74 10.66
CA ASN A 739 15.43 25.93 10.22
C ASN A 739 16.21 25.68 8.91
N VAL A 740 16.84 24.52 8.75
CA VAL A 740 17.52 24.15 7.49
C VAL A 740 16.51 23.88 6.36
N ILE A 741 15.36 23.28 6.67
CA ILE A 741 14.26 23.11 5.70
C ILE A 741 13.74 24.47 5.19
N SER A 742 13.73 25.51 6.03
CA SER A 742 13.37 26.88 5.62
C SER A 742 14.29 27.41 4.51
N GLU A 743 15.62 27.24 4.65
CA GLU A 743 16.59 27.66 3.63
C GLU A 743 16.46 26.83 2.33
N ILE A 744 16.22 25.53 2.45
CA ILE A 744 15.97 24.63 1.32
C ILE A 744 14.72 25.04 0.53
N ILE A 745 13.66 25.49 1.21
CA ILE A 745 12.42 25.98 0.59
C ILE A 745 12.65 27.33 -0.08
N LYS A 746 13.34 28.28 0.57
CA LYS A 746 13.72 29.58 -0.01
C LYS A 746 14.58 29.45 -1.29
N ALA A 747 15.32 28.35 -1.41
CA ALA A 747 16.17 28.03 -2.56
C ALA A 747 15.51 27.09 -3.59
N GLU A 748 14.20 26.86 -3.49
CA GLU A 748 13.37 26.12 -4.46
C GLU A 748 13.94 24.75 -4.88
N TYR A 749 14.53 24.01 -3.93
CA TYR A 749 15.19 22.73 -4.22
C TYR A 749 14.26 21.71 -4.87
N GLU A 750 14.75 21.06 -5.94
CA GLU A 750 13.99 20.04 -6.65
C GLU A 750 13.57 18.88 -5.74
N ARG A 751 12.34 18.40 -5.94
CA ARG A 751 11.83 17.13 -5.41
C ARG A 751 12.84 15.98 -5.52
N SER A 752 13.56 15.91 -6.64
CA SER A 752 14.57 14.91 -7.01
C SER A 752 15.77 14.88 -6.05
N ASP A 753 16.11 16.00 -5.43
CA ASP A 753 17.26 16.20 -4.53
C ASP A 753 16.93 15.89 -3.07
N LEU A 754 15.78 16.37 -2.58
CA LEU A 754 15.33 16.27 -1.19
C LEU A 754 15.38 14.81 -0.68
N SER A 755 14.53 13.96 -1.23
CA SER A 755 14.89 12.66 -1.79
C SER A 755 16.19 11.96 -1.38
N ASN A 756 17.31 12.32 -2.01
CA ASN A 756 18.60 11.67 -1.83
C ASN A 756 19.14 12.03 -0.45
N ILE A 757 19.10 13.33 -0.16
CA ILE A 757 19.57 13.98 1.06
C ILE A 757 18.90 13.38 2.31
N PHE A 758 17.58 13.21 2.30
CA PHE A 758 16.81 12.90 3.51
C PHE A 758 16.83 11.42 3.91
N SER A 759 16.85 10.47 2.97
CA SER A 759 16.92 9.04 3.33
C SER A 759 17.54 8.09 2.30
N SER A 760 17.32 8.34 1.00
CA SER A 760 17.58 7.31 -0.01
C SER A 760 19.08 7.11 -0.32
N THR A 761 19.95 8.10 -0.07
CA THR A 761 21.41 7.94 -0.26
C THR A 761 21.99 6.87 0.64
N PHE A 762 21.67 6.84 1.94
CA PHE A 762 22.23 5.84 2.85
C PHE A 762 21.84 4.41 2.46
N LEU A 763 20.55 4.20 2.16
CA LEU A 763 20.03 2.89 1.76
C LEU A 763 20.64 2.40 0.44
N ARG A 764 20.88 3.30 -0.53
CA ARG A 764 21.55 2.99 -1.80
C ARG A 764 22.99 2.52 -1.56
N VAL A 765 23.76 3.25 -0.77
CA VAL A 765 25.17 2.94 -0.49
C VAL A 765 25.30 1.64 0.34
N LEU A 766 24.41 1.45 1.32
CA LEU A 766 24.31 0.25 2.15
C LEU A 766 24.00 -1.02 1.33
N ASN A 767 23.00 -0.97 0.46
CA ASN A 767 22.67 -2.10 -0.42
C ASN A 767 23.84 -2.39 -1.39
N LYS A 768 24.48 -1.36 -1.95
CA LYS A 768 25.64 -1.56 -2.83
C LYS A 768 26.84 -2.16 -2.08
N ALA A 769 27.07 -1.79 -0.81
CA ALA A 769 28.09 -2.43 0.03
C ALA A 769 27.79 -3.91 0.34
N ARG A 770 26.55 -4.37 0.16
CA ARG A 770 26.19 -5.80 0.26
C ARG A 770 26.36 -6.57 -1.06
N GLY A 771 26.37 -5.86 -2.19
CA GLY A 771 26.27 -6.44 -3.54
C GLY A 771 24.87 -6.37 -4.12
N ASP A 772 23.88 -5.89 -3.34
CA ASP A 772 22.45 -5.81 -3.67
C ASP A 772 22.14 -4.62 -4.60
N GLY A 773 22.88 -4.48 -5.70
CA GLY A 773 22.98 -3.26 -6.51
C GLY A 773 21.74 -2.83 -7.29
N SER A 774 20.60 -3.51 -7.16
CA SER A 774 19.46 -3.36 -8.07
C SER A 774 18.08 -3.38 -7.36
N GLN A 775 17.73 -2.28 -6.68
CA GLN A 775 16.36 -1.72 -6.63
C GLN A 775 16.33 -0.41 -5.83
N GLN A 776 15.57 0.58 -6.30
CA GLN A 776 15.31 1.82 -5.56
C GLN A 776 14.03 1.63 -4.71
N MET A 777 13.98 2.15 -3.47
CA MET A 777 12.72 2.28 -2.68
C MET A 777 11.64 2.96 -3.51
N MET A 778 10.29 2.73 -3.29
CA MET A 778 9.00 3.66 -3.25
C MET A 778 8.03 2.63 -2.51
N ARG A 779 7.28 3.08 -1.48
CA ARG A 779 5.93 2.60 -1.07
C ARG A 779 5.18 3.77 -0.40
N PHE A 780 3.86 3.66 -0.23
CA PHE A 780 2.96 4.78 0.13
C PHE A 780 1.90 4.42 1.19
N ARG A 781 1.40 5.36 2.00
CA ARG A 781 0.32 5.12 3.00
C ARG A 781 -1.03 4.79 2.36
N PRO A 782 -1.88 3.96 2.99
CA PRO A 782 -3.22 3.63 2.49
C PRO A 782 -4.34 4.30 3.31
N PHE A 783 -5.58 4.10 2.83
CA PHE A 783 -6.85 4.60 3.36
C PHE A 783 -7.03 6.12 3.19
#